data_AF-A0A9E1UXC2-F1
#
_entry.id   AF-A0A9E1UXC2-F1
#
_cell.length_a   1.000
_cell.length_b   1.000
_cell.length_c   1.000
_cell.angle_alpha   90.00
_cell.angle_beta   90.00
_cell.angle_gamma   90.00
#
_symmetry.space_group_name_H-M   'P 1'
#
loop_
_entity.id
_entity.type
_entity.pdbx_description
1 polymer ?
#
loop_
_entity_poly.entity_id
_entity_poly.type
_entity_poly.pdbx_seq_one_letter_code
_entity_poly.pdbx_strand_id
1 'polypeptide(L)'
;MIRTWQGVVLALVVFGANGFGVTVTETEGFTHPDTEVTFVSGRLLLPSKGLWQLDAAVPVKGGLRQLVLKAPASAIPQGQSQRLKLENQRRLPNRGRSSLYQFHRRALDFALKNKGVPPRTVAELVAGEKKNKWIEQRFSRNPYGKEAGETKPGPHYAILPETMFVLADSQKRGALPTNHDPYIVELHPVFDDGKHWVLYTDRKMVRIDIDRALMAKHGLKIDPYLPDPNAPPPPVSKELEYAVYAIDVAAAPCTFALVNLATGEKAPGSWNTAKAQQGDEAMATEWATLRMRRWARYMVNGGDAPILRHWGRILMAQYGAKAPVVEDQNRRRGRRRQGAQTSAFGVLGGRAAMQETLQMQLLNMTRKTEGPGVPVADIAGVEVKSHPFKEMLGGKPGGRLPLADAVPLDRFALFIRRPGSLLPMLGQGGKFMARVGTSATGRSLRYDLEGRYLRRLGLDRAWLEQLLKSGFVTEMVLVLPDLFVVDGTEVTAISRSPQAALLKPLLAMAGVKDLSPGKVAAVRLPGGNMCYWSLMDDLVIVSTNREEIDRALGAKAGRTPSLGKSDEFRYMLTKLAPTSRTRMFAYFSDPFIRRLVGPEVKIGQLRRVKERARLEGLTAAALLFRADGHEVSPTIDLLLDSKYLPDYAAWDGLSLDDDMRAVSETHGRLGELASVSSHPILLATAGEAEAYKQYVQAYTRFWRRFFDPIAVRLDDTEDGGLTVETFILPLLDNSMYNNVRQVIGSGKEKGGLKVPQLRPEPVLLASLNLTEKVWRDVLGDMFRRRGTPLAFSAALDQLGPAVHVALHDSDPIIAFGSGDMLGLGGQVGGRRSEMIAIPLFISLLTRPLTIAVELADPKPVRTFLEMGALKSMIPWQREMGSEVSWYQMGDKDAWVLGMGVFGIGIRFRFQIQDNYLLISNLPWMERSQVAGTEPAALRALEV
;
A
#
# COMPACT_ATOMS: atom_id res chain seq x y z
N MET A 1 -42.33 -19.08 28.31
CA MET A 1 -41.27 -18.86 29.32
C MET A 1 -40.17 -19.93 29.32
N ILE A 2 -40.48 -21.21 29.07
CA ILE A 2 -39.48 -22.31 29.15
C ILE A 2 -38.45 -22.29 28.01
N ARG A 3 -38.81 -21.81 26.80
CA ARG A 3 -37.88 -21.70 25.65
C ARG A 3 -36.85 -20.57 25.76
N THR A 4 -37.15 -19.48 26.48
CA THR A 4 -36.21 -18.37 26.69
C THR A 4 -35.12 -18.72 27.71
N TRP A 5 -35.43 -19.62 28.66
CA TRP A 5 -34.48 -20.12 29.65
C TRP A 5 -33.47 -21.13 29.06
N GLN A 6 -33.89 -21.96 28.10
CA GLN A 6 -32.99 -22.92 27.46
C GLN A 6 -31.86 -22.26 26.65
N GLY A 7 -32.09 -21.07 26.07
CA GLY A 7 -31.06 -20.32 25.35
C GLY A 7 -29.97 -19.73 26.27
N VAL A 8 -30.34 -19.31 27.48
CA VAL A 8 -29.42 -18.76 28.49
C VAL A 8 -28.60 -19.87 29.15
N VAL A 9 -29.21 -21.03 29.41
CA VAL A 9 -28.53 -22.18 30.03
C VAL A 9 -27.54 -22.83 29.04
N LEU A 10 -27.86 -22.90 27.74
CA LEU A 10 -26.91 -23.44 26.75
C LEU A 10 -25.68 -22.53 26.53
N ALA A 11 -25.83 -21.21 26.73
CA ALA A 11 -24.72 -20.26 26.68
C ALA A 11 -23.77 -20.39 27.88
N LEU A 12 -24.32 -20.73 29.06
CA LEU A 12 -23.55 -20.97 30.29
C LEU A 12 -22.78 -22.30 30.30
N VAL A 13 -23.20 -23.30 29.52
CA VAL A 13 -22.54 -24.62 29.49
C VAL A 13 -21.35 -24.66 28.51
N VAL A 14 -21.31 -23.78 27.50
CA VAL A 14 -20.21 -23.68 26.53
C VAL A 14 -19.07 -22.76 27.02
N PHE A 15 -19.35 -21.86 27.95
CA PHE A 15 -18.37 -20.94 28.54
C PHE A 15 -18.15 -21.32 30.01
N GLY A 16 -16.96 -21.84 30.34
CA GLY A 16 -16.60 -22.22 31.70
C GLY A 16 -16.90 -21.13 32.74
N ALA A 17 -17.14 -21.57 33.98
CA ALA A 17 -17.82 -20.91 35.10
C ALA A 17 -17.32 -19.52 35.61
N ASN A 18 -16.58 -18.75 34.82
CA ASN A 18 -16.04 -17.43 35.20
C ASN A 18 -16.50 -16.24 34.32
N GLY A 19 -17.42 -16.43 33.37
CA GLY A 19 -17.90 -15.34 32.50
C GLY A 19 -19.23 -14.73 32.97
N PHE A 20 -19.31 -13.41 33.14
CA PHE A 20 -20.59 -12.70 33.30
C PHE A 20 -21.28 -12.51 31.94
N GLY A 21 -22.60 -12.66 31.88
CA GLY A 21 -23.39 -12.46 30.66
C GLY A 21 -23.80 -10.99 30.47
N VAL A 22 -23.83 -10.53 29.22
CA VAL A 22 -24.17 -9.14 28.87
C VAL A 22 -25.41 -9.10 27.98
N THR A 23 -26.33 -8.19 28.26
CA THR A 23 -27.55 -7.99 27.47
C THR A 23 -27.55 -6.58 26.91
N VAL A 24 -27.86 -6.45 25.62
CA VAL A 24 -28.03 -5.15 24.96
C VAL A 24 -29.38 -4.55 25.36
N THR A 25 -29.35 -3.28 25.72
CA THR A 25 -30.50 -2.47 26.16
C THR A 25 -30.67 -1.26 25.25
N GLU A 26 -31.74 -0.48 25.45
CA GLU A 26 -32.03 0.75 24.67
C GLU A 26 -31.98 0.52 23.16
N THR A 27 -32.73 -0.48 22.68
CA THR A 27 -32.67 -0.88 21.28
C THR A 27 -33.52 0.01 20.40
N GLU A 28 -32.90 0.62 19.40
CA GLU A 28 -33.52 1.45 18.37
C GLU A 28 -33.29 0.82 16.98
N GLY A 29 -34.20 1.10 16.05
CA GLY A 29 -34.20 0.56 14.68
C GLY A 29 -34.60 1.62 13.66
N PHE A 30 -33.90 1.66 12.52
CA PHE A 30 -34.16 2.57 11.41
C PHE A 30 -34.00 1.84 10.07
N THR A 31 -35.01 1.92 9.20
CA THR A 31 -34.93 1.37 7.83
C THR A 31 -34.73 2.51 6.84
N HIS A 32 -33.67 2.42 6.03
CA HIS A 32 -33.38 3.45 5.03
C HIS A 32 -34.36 3.38 3.86
N PRO A 33 -34.96 4.50 3.41
CA PRO A 33 -36.01 4.49 2.40
C PRO A 33 -35.53 4.00 1.03
N ASP A 34 -34.32 4.40 0.61
CA ASP A 34 -33.83 4.04 -0.74
C ASP A 34 -33.17 2.65 -0.81
N THR A 35 -32.57 2.16 0.28
CA THR A 35 -31.85 0.88 0.28
C THR A 35 -32.63 -0.23 0.97
N GLU A 36 -33.71 0.08 1.68
CA GLU A 36 -34.51 -0.87 2.48
C GLU A 36 -33.69 -1.61 3.56
N VAL A 37 -32.46 -1.18 3.85
CA VAL A 37 -31.60 -1.78 4.88
C VAL A 37 -32.06 -1.30 6.26
N THR A 38 -32.31 -2.25 7.17
CA THR A 38 -32.63 -1.96 8.57
C THR A 38 -31.37 -1.95 9.45
N PHE A 39 -31.10 -0.79 10.05
CA PHE A 39 -30.05 -0.57 11.02
C PHE A 39 -30.61 -0.65 12.43
N VAL A 40 -29.88 -1.31 13.33
CA VAL A 40 -30.23 -1.38 14.75
C VAL A 40 -29.07 -0.90 15.60
N SER A 41 -29.39 -0.23 16.71
CA SER A 41 -28.42 0.22 17.70
C SER A 41 -28.87 -0.09 19.12
N GLY A 42 -27.93 -0.18 20.04
CA GLY A 42 -28.22 -0.37 21.46
C GLY A 42 -27.00 -0.14 22.34
N ARG A 43 -27.18 -0.36 23.65
CA ARG A 43 -26.15 -0.09 24.66
C ARG A 43 -25.88 -1.29 25.55
N LEU A 44 -24.65 -1.41 26.01
CA LEU A 44 -24.22 -2.45 26.93
C LEU A 44 -23.14 -1.95 27.89
N LEU A 45 -23.19 -2.41 29.15
CA LEU A 45 -22.22 -2.08 30.18
C LEU A 45 -21.15 -3.16 30.25
N LEU A 46 -19.88 -2.75 30.31
CA LEU A 46 -18.74 -3.66 30.38
C LEU A 46 -17.71 -3.16 31.41
N PRO A 47 -16.95 -4.06 32.05
CA PRO A 47 -15.87 -3.69 32.95
C PRO A 47 -14.87 -2.72 32.30
N SER A 48 -14.48 -1.69 33.03
CA SER A 48 -13.61 -0.61 32.55
C SER A 48 -12.14 -1.02 32.36
N LYS A 49 -11.73 -2.14 32.96
CA LYS A 49 -10.37 -2.67 32.82
C LYS A 49 -10.20 -3.31 31.43
N GLY A 50 -9.50 -2.61 30.54
CA GLY A 50 -9.20 -3.13 29.20
C GLY A 50 -10.21 -2.70 28.14
N LEU A 51 -9.99 -3.13 26.90
CA LEU A 51 -10.86 -2.83 25.77
C LEU A 51 -11.55 -4.11 25.31
N TRP A 52 -12.88 -4.06 25.25
CA TRP A 52 -13.68 -5.18 24.76
C TRP A 52 -13.91 -5.10 23.25
N GLN A 53 -13.95 -6.26 22.59
CA GLN A 53 -14.27 -6.41 21.18
C GLN A 53 -15.11 -7.68 20.95
N LEU A 54 -15.67 -7.81 19.75
CA LEU A 54 -16.34 -9.04 19.34
C LEU A 54 -15.32 -10.17 19.17
N ASP A 55 -15.64 -11.34 19.73
CA ASP A 55 -14.86 -12.55 19.51
C ASP A 55 -15.14 -13.08 18.10
N ALA A 56 -14.19 -12.86 17.19
CA ALA A 56 -14.31 -13.28 15.80
C ALA A 56 -14.35 -14.81 15.61
N ALA A 57 -14.02 -15.61 16.64
CA ALA A 57 -14.11 -17.07 16.59
C ALA A 57 -15.55 -17.58 16.77
N VAL A 58 -16.45 -16.74 17.29
CA VAL A 58 -17.84 -17.13 17.58
C VAL A 58 -18.78 -16.42 16.60
N PRO A 59 -19.51 -17.14 15.74
CA PRO A 59 -20.44 -16.52 14.80
C PRO A 59 -21.63 -15.89 15.53
N VAL A 60 -22.07 -14.75 15.03
CA VAL A 60 -23.32 -14.10 15.47
C VAL A 60 -24.50 -14.95 14.98
N LYS A 61 -25.44 -15.24 15.88
CA LYS A 61 -26.68 -15.98 15.57
C LYS A 61 -27.89 -15.06 15.70
N GLY A 62 -28.94 -15.31 14.91
CA GLY A 62 -30.24 -14.65 15.04
C GLY A 62 -30.57 -13.58 13.98
N GLY A 63 -29.79 -13.47 12.89
CA GLY A 63 -30.10 -12.56 11.78
C GLY A 63 -29.41 -11.19 11.83
N LEU A 64 -28.59 -10.92 12.84
CA LEU A 64 -27.71 -9.75 12.82
C LEU A 64 -26.52 -9.97 11.88
N ARG A 65 -26.30 -9.00 10.99
CA ARG A 65 -25.11 -8.94 10.12
C ARG A 65 -24.23 -7.76 10.51
N GLN A 66 -22.93 -7.95 10.36
CA GLN A 66 -21.91 -6.89 10.50
C GLN A 66 -21.99 -6.09 11.81
N LEU A 67 -22.14 -6.79 12.93
CA LEU A 67 -22.15 -6.20 14.26
C LEU A 67 -20.83 -5.45 14.53
N VAL A 68 -20.94 -4.24 15.10
CA VAL A 68 -19.80 -3.40 15.48
C VAL A 68 -20.00 -2.88 16.90
N LEU A 69 -18.95 -3.01 17.70
CA LEU A 69 -18.88 -2.46 19.05
C LEU A 69 -18.07 -1.16 19.04
N LYS A 70 -18.65 -0.08 19.59
CA LYS A 70 -18.03 1.25 19.72
C LYS A 70 -17.74 1.52 21.19
N ALA A 71 -16.46 1.59 21.52
CA ALA A 71 -16.00 1.98 22.86
C ALA A 71 -16.21 3.48 23.12
N PRO A 72 -16.49 3.88 24.36
CA PRO A 72 -16.58 5.29 24.73
C PRO A 72 -15.21 5.97 24.66
N ALA A 73 -15.17 7.28 24.42
CA ALA A 73 -13.91 8.02 24.31
C ALA A 73 -13.05 7.93 25.59
N SER A 74 -13.70 7.80 26.75
CA SER A 74 -13.07 7.60 28.07
C SER A 74 -12.29 6.29 28.20
N ALA A 75 -12.56 5.28 27.36
CA ALA A 75 -11.86 4.00 27.39
C ALA A 75 -10.42 4.07 26.83
N ILE A 76 -10.11 5.08 26.02
CA ILE A 76 -8.85 5.17 25.25
C ILE A 76 -7.65 5.67 26.09
N PRO A 77 -7.77 6.71 26.94
CA PRO A 77 -6.65 7.23 27.76
C PRO A 77 -6.25 6.30 28.90
N GLN A 78 -7.15 5.42 29.35
CA GLN A 78 -6.99 4.60 30.55
C GLN A 78 -6.00 3.43 30.41
N GLY A 79 -5.39 3.21 29.23
CA GLY A 79 -4.16 2.40 29.16
C GLY A 79 -3.19 2.75 28.04
N GLN A 80 -2.98 4.04 27.82
CA GLN A 80 -1.75 4.49 27.17
C GLN A 80 -0.57 4.43 28.17
N SER A 81 0.62 4.03 27.71
CA SER A 81 1.85 4.01 28.51
C SER A 81 2.26 5.41 28.97
N GLN A 82 3.08 5.47 30.01
CA GLN A 82 3.62 6.73 30.52
C GLN A 82 4.51 7.40 29.45
N ARG A 83 5.33 6.64 28.71
CA ARG A 83 6.12 7.16 27.58
C ARG A 83 5.25 7.72 26.44
N LEU A 84 4.12 7.09 26.12
CA LEU A 84 3.21 7.58 25.07
C LEU A 84 2.42 8.82 25.51
N LYS A 85 2.02 8.88 26.79
CA LYS A 85 1.40 10.07 27.40
C LYS A 85 2.36 11.26 27.36
N LEU A 86 3.62 11.08 27.80
CA LEU A 86 4.64 12.13 27.79
C LEU A 86 4.96 12.64 26.37
N GLU A 87 5.01 11.76 25.37
CA GLU A 87 5.22 12.17 23.97
C GLU A 87 4.03 12.95 23.42
N ASN A 88 2.79 12.51 23.69
CA ASN A 88 1.60 13.28 23.30
C ASN A 88 1.57 14.65 23.99
N GLN A 89 1.94 14.72 25.27
CA GLN A 89 2.05 15.96 26.04
C GLN A 89 3.07 16.95 25.46
N ARG A 90 4.18 16.45 24.90
CA ARG A 90 5.20 17.29 24.23
C ARG A 90 4.82 17.67 22.80
N ARG A 91 4.26 16.73 22.04
CA ARG A 91 4.03 16.87 20.59
C ARG A 91 2.78 17.69 20.28
N LEU A 92 1.69 17.45 20.99
CA LEU A 92 0.39 18.07 20.70
C LEU A 92 0.48 19.60 20.74
N PRO A 93 1.07 20.25 21.77
CA PRO A 93 1.18 21.71 21.79
C PRO A 93 1.90 22.27 20.56
N ASN A 94 2.89 21.55 20.04
CA ASN A 94 3.66 21.99 18.87
C ASN A 94 2.90 21.89 17.53
N ARG A 95 1.75 21.20 17.46
CA ARG A 95 0.94 21.13 16.22
C ARG A 95 0.25 22.47 15.90
N GLY A 96 -0.21 23.19 16.93
CA GLY A 96 -0.83 24.52 16.82
C GLY A 96 0.08 25.56 16.17
N ARG A 97 1.39 25.47 16.41
CA ARG A 97 2.44 26.35 15.87
C ARG A 97 2.46 26.43 14.34
N SER A 98 2.18 25.32 13.65
CA SER A 98 2.33 25.24 12.18
C SER A 98 1.31 26.09 11.40
N SER A 99 0.18 26.42 12.03
CA SER A 99 -0.87 27.26 11.44
C SER A 99 -0.52 28.75 11.52
N LEU A 100 0.00 29.20 12.68
CA LEU A 100 0.31 30.61 12.97
C LEU A 100 1.36 31.21 12.03
N TYR A 101 2.38 30.44 11.67
CA TYR A 101 3.43 30.88 10.74
C TYR A 101 2.89 31.36 9.38
N GLN A 102 1.82 30.72 8.89
CA GLN A 102 1.26 31.06 7.58
C GLN A 102 0.41 32.33 7.61
N PHE A 103 -0.15 32.67 8.79
CA PHE A 103 -0.92 33.90 9.00
C PHE A 103 0.01 35.12 9.04
N HIS A 104 1.15 35.03 9.73
CA HIS A 104 2.13 36.12 9.82
C HIS A 104 2.53 36.67 8.46
N ARG A 105 2.91 35.78 7.53
CA ARG A 105 3.34 36.18 6.18
C ARG A 105 2.28 37.01 5.46
N ARG A 106 1.00 36.68 5.63
CA ARG A 106 -0.11 37.39 4.99
C ARG A 106 -0.41 38.72 5.68
N ALA A 107 -0.36 38.74 7.00
CA ALA A 107 -0.49 39.99 7.76
C ALA A 107 0.63 40.98 7.40
N LEU A 108 1.86 40.49 7.24
CA LEU A 108 2.99 41.31 6.79
C LEU A 108 2.80 41.83 5.35
N ASP A 109 2.39 40.99 4.41
CA ASP A 109 2.10 41.42 3.04
C ASP A 109 1.00 42.50 2.98
N PHE A 110 -0.01 42.42 3.87
CA PHE A 110 -1.06 43.42 4.00
C PHE A 110 -0.55 44.71 4.67
N ALA A 111 0.22 44.59 5.76
CA ALA A 111 0.79 45.73 6.47
C ALA A 111 1.76 46.54 5.59
N LEU A 112 2.56 45.86 4.74
CA LEU A 112 3.44 46.52 3.77
C LEU A 112 2.66 47.39 2.76
N LYS A 113 1.43 47.00 2.40
CA LYS A 113 0.55 47.77 1.52
C LYS A 113 -0.20 48.89 2.24
N ASN A 114 -0.41 48.74 3.54
CA ASN A 114 -1.24 49.63 4.36
C ASN A 114 -0.41 50.39 5.42
N LYS A 115 0.82 50.78 5.08
CA LYS A 115 1.70 51.63 5.91
C LYS A 115 1.87 51.11 7.35
N GLY A 116 2.07 49.80 7.51
CA GLY A 116 2.29 49.16 8.81
C GLY A 116 1.01 48.77 9.56
N VAL A 117 -0.19 49.04 9.02
CA VAL A 117 -1.46 48.58 9.60
C VAL A 117 -1.72 47.13 9.15
N PRO A 118 -1.62 46.12 10.04
CA PRO A 118 -1.98 44.76 9.69
C PRO A 118 -3.50 44.57 9.64
N PRO A 119 -4.00 43.43 9.13
CA PRO A 119 -5.42 43.08 9.21
C PRO A 119 -5.88 43.05 10.66
N ARG A 120 -7.02 43.68 10.94
CA ARG A 120 -7.63 43.74 12.28
C ARG A 120 -8.66 42.62 12.51
N THR A 121 -9.19 42.08 11.43
CA THR A 121 -10.17 41.00 11.44
C THR A 121 -9.74 39.83 10.56
N VAL A 122 -10.29 38.64 10.82
CA VAL A 122 -10.07 37.47 9.95
C VAL A 122 -10.61 37.75 8.53
N ALA A 123 -11.69 38.52 8.41
CA ALA A 123 -12.24 38.94 7.13
C ALA A 123 -11.24 39.78 6.32
N GLU A 124 -10.57 40.75 6.94
CA GLU A 124 -9.51 41.55 6.30
C GLU A 124 -8.29 40.70 5.92
N LEU A 125 -7.92 39.72 6.76
CA LEU A 125 -6.81 38.80 6.48
C LEU A 125 -7.09 37.91 5.24
N VAL A 126 -8.37 37.69 4.92
CA VAL A 126 -8.85 36.85 3.81
C VAL A 126 -9.23 37.69 2.58
N ALA A 127 -9.48 38.99 2.73
CA ALA A 127 -9.97 39.88 1.68
C ALA A 127 -9.03 39.94 0.45
N GLY A 128 -9.63 39.93 -0.75
CA GLY A 128 -8.96 40.25 -2.01
C GLY A 128 -8.65 39.09 -2.97
N GLU A 129 -8.68 37.81 -2.56
CA GLU A 129 -8.43 36.69 -3.50
C GLU A 129 -9.13 35.37 -3.10
N LYS A 130 -9.85 34.72 -4.02
CA LYS A 130 -10.49 33.38 -3.81
C LYS A 130 -9.52 32.31 -3.27
N LYS A 131 -8.21 32.49 -3.47
CA LYS A 131 -7.14 31.60 -3.01
C LYS A 131 -6.85 31.66 -1.50
N ASN A 132 -7.52 32.53 -0.74
CA ASN A 132 -7.27 32.73 0.70
C ASN A 132 -8.35 32.14 1.62
N LYS A 133 -9.43 31.55 1.10
CA LYS A 133 -10.49 30.88 1.89
C LYS A 133 -9.98 29.79 2.85
N TRP A 134 -8.80 29.22 2.59
CA TRP A 134 -8.19 28.22 3.48
C TRP A 134 -7.75 28.80 4.84
N ILE A 135 -7.55 30.12 4.95
CA ILE A 135 -7.17 30.81 6.19
C ILE A 135 -8.36 30.83 7.15
N GLU A 136 -9.53 31.23 6.66
CA GLU A 136 -10.80 31.19 7.40
C GLU A 136 -11.11 29.77 7.93
N GLN A 137 -10.93 28.76 7.07
CA GLN A 137 -11.07 27.35 7.45
C GLN A 137 -10.05 26.92 8.52
N ARG A 138 -8.85 27.51 8.56
CA ARG A 138 -7.82 27.19 9.57
C ARG A 138 -8.11 27.85 10.91
N PHE A 139 -8.65 29.07 10.92
CA PHE A 139 -9.13 29.71 12.14
C PHE A 139 -10.29 28.92 12.76
N SER A 140 -11.11 28.28 11.93
CA SER A 140 -12.30 27.53 12.35
C SER A 140 -12.06 26.04 12.62
N ARG A 141 -10.85 25.52 12.39
CA ARG A 141 -10.55 24.07 12.49
C ARG A 141 -9.61 23.77 13.64
N ASN A 142 -9.98 22.76 14.44
CA ASN A 142 -9.14 22.23 15.52
C ASN A 142 -7.70 21.95 15.02
N PRO A 143 -6.68 22.66 15.54
CA PRO A 143 -5.30 22.53 15.09
C PRO A 143 -4.58 21.28 15.63
N TYR A 144 -5.15 20.60 16.63
CA TYR A 144 -4.57 19.45 17.32
C TYR A 144 -5.06 18.09 16.80
N GLY A 145 -6.19 18.08 16.09
CA GLY A 145 -6.82 16.87 15.56
C GLY A 145 -7.60 16.08 16.63
N LYS A 146 -8.04 14.87 16.29
CA LYS A 146 -8.88 14.02 17.17
C LYS A 146 -8.16 13.52 18.43
N GLU A 147 -6.84 13.59 18.44
CA GLU A 147 -6.02 13.22 19.60
C GLU A 147 -6.29 14.12 20.82
N ALA A 148 -6.82 15.33 20.60
CA ALA A 148 -7.23 16.27 21.63
C ALA A 148 -8.70 16.11 22.07
N GLY A 149 -9.42 15.08 21.59
CA GLY A 149 -10.83 14.83 21.95
C GLY A 149 -11.85 15.48 21.02
N GLU A 150 -12.99 15.89 21.58
CA GLU A 150 -14.11 16.49 20.84
C GLU A 150 -13.71 17.81 20.18
N THR A 151 -14.24 18.05 18.98
CA THR A 151 -13.96 19.27 18.21
C THR A 151 -14.75 20.44 18.79
N LYS A 152 -14.05 21.46 19.27
CA LYS A 152 -14.65 22.72 19.72
C LYS A 152 -15.03 23.62 18.53
N PRO A 153 -16.08 24.43 18.64
CA PRO A 153 -16.40 25.43 17.61
C PRO A 153 -15.27 26.46 17.51
N GLY A 154 -15.01 26.95 16.30
CA GLY A 154 -14.06 28.05 16.08
C GLY A 154 -14.62 29.40 16.52
N PRO A 155 -13.79 30.45 16.56
CA PRO A 155 -12.39 30.48 16.13
C PRO A 155 -11.41 29.93 17.19
N HIS A 156 -10.32 29.29 16.74
CA HIS A 156 -9.25 28.80 17.62
C HIS A 156 -8.12 29.83 17.87
N TYR A 157 -8.14 30.94 17.16
CA TYR A 157 -7.19 32.04 17.28
C TYR A 157 -7.92 33.38 17.20
N ALA A 158 -7.43 34.39 17.90
CA ALA A 158 -7.91 35.77 17.83
C ALA A 158 -6.82 36.72 17.33
N ILE A 159 -7.21 37.72 16.52
CA ILE A 159 -6.34 38.81 16.07
C ILE A 159 -6.50 39.97 17.07
N LEU A 160 -5.38 40.57 17.48
CA LEU A 160 -5.35 41.78 18.31
C LEU A 160 -5.36 43.01 17.39
N PRO A 161 -6.47 43.77 17.31
CA PRO A 161 -6.70 44.76 16.26
C PRO A 161 -5.88 46.06 16.39
N GLU A 162 -5.37 46.36 17.58
CA GLU A 162 -4.56 47.56 17.89
C GLU A 162 -3.06 47.38 17.62
N THR A 163 -2.61 46.16 17.33
CA THR A 163 -1.20 45.89 17.05
C THR A 163 -0.76 46.49 15.72
N MET A 164 0.34 47.23 15.73
CA MET A 164 0.94 47.86 14.53
C MET A 164 2.24 47.15 14.13
N PHE A 165 2.55 47.11 12.84
CA PHE A 165 3.82 46.55 12.34
C PHE A 165 4.77 47.72 12.03
N VAL A 166 5.86 47.85 12.80
CA VAL A 166 6.88 48.88 12.59
C VAL A 166 7.87 48.40 11.53
N LEU A 167 7.81 48.96 10.33
CA LEU A 167 8.57 48.48 9.16
C LEU A 167 9.84 49.31 8.97
N ALA A 168 11.02 48.69 9.13
CA ALA A 168 12.29 49.31 8.75
C ALA A 168 12.48 49.20 7.24
N ASP A 169 12.34 50.34 6.57
CA ASP A 169 12.56 50.55 5.14
C ASP A 169 11.61 49.74 4.21
N SER A 170 10.53 50.41 3.80
CA SER A 170 9.38 49.85 3.07
C SER A 170 9.67 49.19 1.71
N GLN A 171 10.93 49.16 1.24
CA GLN A 171 11.30 48.74 -0.10
C GLN A 171 11.87 47.31 -0.25
N LYS A 172 12.22 46.59 0.84
CA LYS A 172 12.72 45.21 0.75
C LYS A 172 11.63 44.16 0.96
N ARG A 173 11.34 43.39 -0.10
CA ARG A 173 10.42 42.23 -0.05
C ARG A 173 10.96 41.17 0.93
N GLY A 174 10.26 41.00 2.06
CA GLY A 174 10.63 40.04 3.11
C GLY A 174 11.29 40.63 4.36
N ALA A 175 11.42 41.97 4.46
CA ALA A 175 11.83 42.63 5.69
C ALA A 175 10.79 42.38 6.80
N LEU A 176 11.27 41.97 7.99
CA LEU A 176 10.42 41.75 9.17
C LEU A 176 10.21 43.07 9.92
N PRO A 177 9.08 43.23 10.62
CA PRO A 177 8.88 44.35 11.53
C PRO A 177 9.96 44.39 12.62
N THR A 178 10.33 45.59 13.07
CA THR A 178 11.35 45.79 14.11
C THR A 178 10.80 45.70 15.54
N ASN A 179 9.49 45.89 15.71
CA ASN A 179 8.81 45.73 16.99
C ASN A 179 8.44 44.26 17.25
N HIS A 180 8.26 43.90 18.53
CA HIS A 180 7.92 42.56 19.01
C HIS A 180 6.65 42.60 19.89
N ASP A 181 5.53 42.97 19.27
CA ASP A 181 4.23 43.09 19.94
C ASP A 181 3.36 41.84 19.66
N PRO A 182 2.52 41.41 20.61
CA PRO A 182 1.61 40.28 20.39
C PRO A 182 0.59 40.66 19.31
N TYR A 183 0.32 39.75 18.36
CA TYR A 183 -0.59 40.01 17.25
C TYR A 183 -1.71 38.97 17.12
N ILE A 184 -1.39 37.67 17.18
CA ILE A 184 -2.40 36.60 17.17
C ILE A 184 -2.21 35.72 18.39
N VAL A 185 -3.30 35.48 19.13
CA VAL A 185 -3.32 34.64 20.33
C VAL A 185 -4.19 33.40 20.11
N GLU A 186 -3.79 32.31 20.73
CA GLU A 186 -4.58 31.07 20.75
C GLU A 186 -5.67 31.11 21.83
N LEU A 187 -6.88 30.67 21.46
CA LEU A 187 -8.07 30.63 22.33
C LEU A 187 -8.33 29.25 22.93
N HIS A 188 -7.95 28.19 22.22
CA HIS A 188 -8.20 26.81 22.63
C HIS A 188 -6.89 26.03 22.70
N PRO A 189 -6.01 26.28 23.69
CA PRO A 189 -4.78 25.51 23.85
C PRO A 189 -5.10 24.04 24.09
N VAL A 190 -4.18 23.15 23.74
CA VAL A 190 -4.45 21.70 23.87
C VAL A 190 -4.58 21.25 25.32
N PHE A 191 -3.84 21.86 26.25
CA PHE A 191 -3.83 21.51 27.67
C PHE A 191 -4.19 22.72 28.52
N ASP A 192 -4.84 22.48 29.66
CA ASP A 192 -5.09 23.47 30.70
C ASP A 192 -3.87 23.62 31.64
N ASP A 193 -2.69 23.91 31.06
CA ASP A 193 -1.43 24.10 31.80
C ASP A 193 -1.10 25.59 31.99
N GLY A 194 -2.09 26.47 31.81
CA GLY A 194 -1.96 27.93 31.95
C GLY A 194 -1.19 28.62 30.81
N LYS A 195 -0.89 27.92 29.71
CA LYS A 195 -0.05 28.44 28.61
C LYS A 195 -0.73 28.36 27.24
N HIS A 196 -0.46 29.34 26.40
CA HIS A 196 -1.00 29.42 25.03
C HIS A 196 0.04 29.90 24.01
N TRP A 197 -0.20 29.66 22.72
CA TRP A 197 0.63 30.21 21.66
C TRP A 197 0.28 31.65 21.33
N VAL A 198 1.32 32.49 21.22
CA VAL A 198 1.24 33.87 20.74
C VAL A 198 2.16 34.04 19.53
N LEU A 199 1.64 34.62 18.46
CA LEU A 199 2.39 35.08 17.31
C LEU A 199 2.64 36.59 17.44
N TYR A 200 3.91 36.96 17.35
CA TYR A 200 4.36 38.35 17.43
C TYR A 200 4.57 38.99 16.06
N THR A 201 4.63 40.31 16.03
CA THR A 201 4.90 41.13 14.84
C THR A 201 6.20 40.75 14.13
N ASP A 202 7.26 40.38 14.85
CA ASP A 202 8.57 39.97 14.31
C ASP A 202 8.61 38.52 13.78
N ARG A 203 7.45 37.84 13.68
CA ARG A 203 7.25 36.43 13.28
C ARG A 203 7.63 35.39 14.32
N LYS A 204 8.13 35.78 15.50
CA LYS A 204 8.34 34.82 16.57
C LYS A 204 7.00 34.27 17.04
N MET A 205 6.98 32.98 17.29
CA MET A 205 5.86 32.28 17.88
C MET A 205 6.37 31.69 19.18
N VAL A 206 5.79 32.10 20.29
CA VAL A 206 6.22 31.68 21.62
C VAL A 206 5.02 31.13 22.35
N ARG A 207 5.21 30.03 23.06
CA ARG A 207 4.22 29.51 23.98
C ARG A 207 4.52 30.07 25.35
N ILE A 208 3.68 30.97 25.82
CA ILE A 208 3.88 31.75 27.05
C ILE A 208 2.72 31.50 28.01
N ASP A 209 2.89 31.93 29.26
CA ASP A 209 1.81 31.97 30.24
C ASP A 209 0.71 32.91 29.75
N ILE A 210 -0.55 32.54 29.99
CA ILE A 210 -1.70 33.31 29.54
C ILE A 210 -1.72 34.68 30.25
N ASP A 211 -1.54 35.75 29.48
CA ASP A 211 -1.69 37.12 29.97
C ASP A 211 -3.17 37.45 30.20
N ARG A 212 -3.62 37.31 31.45
CA ARG A 212 -5.02 37.53 31.83
C ARG A 212 -5.45 38.97 31.65
N ALA A 213 -4.55 39.94 31.81
CA ALA A 213 -4.87 41.36 31.63
C ALA A 213 -5.11 41.67 30.15
N LEU A 214 -4.27 41.12 29.26
CA LEU A 214 -4.45 41.21 27.82
C LEU A 214 -5.74 40.51 27.37
N MET A 215 -6.02 39.29 27.88
CA MET A 215 -7.26 38.58 27.54
C MET A 215 -8.51 39.35 27.98
N ALA A 216 -8.50 39.91 29.20
CA ALA A 216 -9.61 40.71 29.73
C ALA A 216 -9.82 42.01 28.92
N LYS A 217 -8.74 42.71 28.57
CA LYS A 217 -8.79 43.93 27.73
C LYS A 217 -9.49 43.70 26.38
N HIS A 218 -9.35 42.51 25.81
CA HIS A 218 -9.93 42.15 24.51
C HIS A 218 -11.18 41.26 24.60
N GLY A 219 -11.70 41.00 25.82
CA GLY A 219 -12.88 40.15 26.02
C GLY A 219 -12.68 38.69 25.57
N LEU A 220 -11.43 38.20 25.54
CA LEU A 220 -11.09 36.87 25.06
C LEU A 220 -11.19 35.84 26.19
N LYS A 221 -11.77 34.67 25.88
CA LYS A 221 -11.85 33.52 26.80
C LYS A 221 -10.94 32.40 26.31
N ILE A 222 -10.14 31.84 27.21
CA ILE A 222 -9.32 30.66 26.95
C ILE A 222 -10.08 29.42 27.42
N ASP A 223 -10.19 28.43 26.54
CA ASP A 223 -10.93 27.20 26.80
C ASP A 223 -10.16 25.96 26.27
N PRO A 224 -9.33 25.32 27.13
CA PRO A 224 -8.43 24.24 26.72
C PRO A 224 -9.11 22.91 26.36
N TYR A 225 -8.54 22.12 25.44
CA TYR A 225 -9.12 20.85 24.99
C TYR A 225 -9.05 19.72 26.01
N LEU A 226 -7.89 19.59 26.65
CA LEU A 226 -7.59 18.53 27.61
C LEU A 226 -7.25 19.16 28.97
N PRO A 227 -7.52 18.45 30.07
CA PRO A 227 -7.12 18.89 31.41
C PRO A 227 -5.61 19.02 31.52
N ASP A 228 -5.13 19.65 32.61
CA ASP A 228 -3.72 19.73 32.92
C ASP A 228 -3.07 18.32 32.86
N PRO A 229 -2.06 18.11 32.01
CA PRO A 229 -1.37 16.84 31.89
C PRO A 229 -0.69 16.36 33.18
N ASN A 230 -0.49 17.27 34.15
CA ASN A 230 0.06 16.98 35.46
C ASN A 230 -1.01 16.81 36.55
N ALA A 231 -2.30 16.98 36.22
CA ALA A 231 -3.38 16.74 37.17
C ALA A 231 -3.54 15.24 37.48
N PRO A 232 -3.95 14.87 38.71
CA PRO A 232 -4.26 13.48 39.06
C PRO A 232 -5.37 12.92 38.15
N PRO A 233 -5.28 11.63 37.74
CA PRO A 233 -6.27 11.05 36.83
C PRO A 233 -7.67 11.06 37.48
N PRO A 234 -8.74 11.31 36.70
CA PRO A 234 -10.10 11.28 37.22
C PRO A 234 -10.44 9.89 37.77
N PRO A 235 -11.36 9.79 38.76
CA PRO A 235 -11.80 8.52 39.31
C PRO A 235 -12.36 7.61 38.21
N VAL A 236 -11.83 6.39 38.14
CA VAL A 236 -12.17 5.41 37.10
C VAL A 236 -13.49 4.74 37.47
N SER A 237 -14.54 4.92 36.65
CA SER A 237 -15.77 4.14 36.76
C SER A 237 -15.44 2.65 36.64
N LYS A 238 -16.09 1.79 37.44
CA LYS A 238 -15.89 0.33 37.39
C LYS A 238 -16.42 -0.29 36.08
N GLU A 239 -17.41 0.37 35.48
CA GLU A 239 -18.03 -0.04 34.21
C GLU A 239 -18.04 1.13 33.22
N LEU A 240 -17.95 0.77 31.94
CA LEU A 240 -18.02 1.68 30.81
C LEU A 240 -19.19 1.26 29.91
N GLU A 241 -19.92 2.25 29.44
CA GLU A 241 -21.01 2.06 28.50
C GLU A 241 -20.47 2.01 27.06
N TYR A 242 -20.78 0.92 26.36
CA TYR A 242 -20.45 0.72 24.96
C TYR A 242 -21.72 0.81 24.13
N ALA A 243 -21.59 1.39 22.94
CA ALA A 243 -22.64 1.35 21.93
C ALA A 243 -22.40 0.19 20.97
N VAL A 244 -23.47 -0.49 20.56
CA VAL A 244 -23.45 -1.55 19.56
C VAL A 244 -24.34 -1.18 18.39
N TYR A 245 -23.88 -1.47 17.17
CA TYR A 245 -24.61 -1.22 15.92
C TYR A 245 -24.57 -2.47 15.04
N ALA A 246 -25.62 -2.74 14.27
CA ALA A 246 -25.66 -3.84 13.31
C ALA A 246 -26.67 -3.58 12.18
N ILE A 247 -26.61 -4.41 11.13
CA ILE A 247 -27.73 -4.60 10.19
C ILE A 247 -28.59 -5.73 10.74
N ASP A 248 -29.90 -5.51 10.78
CA ASP A 248 -30.87 -6.54 11.12
C ASP A 248 -31.62 -7.00 9.87
N VAL A 249 -31.58 -8.30 9.60
CA VAL A 249 -32.33 -8.90 8.48
C VAL A 249 -33.49 -9.79 8.93
N ALA A 250 -33.72 -9.95 10.24
CA ALA A 250 -34.70 -10.92 10.76
C ALA A 250 -35.57 -10.40 11.91
N ALA A 251 -35.21 -9.29 12.56
CA ALA A 251 -35.92 -8.76 13.73
C ALA A 251 -36.16 -9.82 14.81
N ALA A 252 -35.11 -10.54 15.18
CA ALA A 252 -35.20 -11.71 16.05
C ALA A 252 -34.18 -11.68 17.20
N PRO A 253 -34.38 -12.47 18.28
CA PRO A 253 -33.38 -12.62 19.33
C PRO A 253 -32.06 -13.19 18.81
N CYS A 254 -30.97 -12.52 19.19
CA CYS A 254 -29.62 -12.77 18.71
C CYS A 254 -28.63 -13.01 19.84
N THR A 255 -27.56 -13.73 19.53
CA THR A 255 -26.45 -14.00 20.46
C THR A 255 -25.10 -13.79 19.79
N PHE A 256 -24.13 -13.29 20.55
CA PHE A 256 -22.75 -13.06 20.13
C PHE A 256 -21.79 -13.28 21.31
N ALA A 257 -20.48 -13.14 21.10
CA ALA A 257 -19.49 -13.22 22.16
C ALA A 257 -18.53 -12.03 22.11
N LEU A 258 -18.09 -11.61 23.29
CA LEU A 258 -17.13 -10.54 23.50
C LEU A 258 -15.84 -11.09 24.13
N VAL A 259 -14.72 -10.45 23.83
CA VAL A 259 -13.41 -10.74 24.42
C VAL A 259 -12.73 -9.44 24.87
N ASN A 260 -12.16 -9.45 26.06
CA ASN A 260 -11.34 -8.38 26.60
C ASN A 260 -9.90 -8.54 26.12
N LEU A 261 -9.36 -7.53 25.42
CA LEU A 261 -8.03 -7.60 24.84
C LEU A 261 -6.89 -7.48 25.87
N ALA A 262 -7.16 -6.97 27.07
CA ALA A 262 -6.15 -6.78 28.11
C ALA A 262 -6.08 -7.95 29.09
N THR A 263 -7.17 -8.71 29.25
CA THR A 263 -7.25 -9.82 30.21
C THR A 263 -7.51 -11.18 29.55
N GLY A 264 -7.95 -11.20 28.29
CA GLY A 264 -8.38 -12.43 27.60
C GLY A 264 -9.77 -12.94 28.05
N GLU A 265 -10.41 -12.25 28.98
CA GLU A 265 -11.73 -12.60 29.51
C GLU A 265 -12.79 -12.60 28.41
N LYS A 266 -13.73 -13.55 28.47
CA LYS A 266 -14.82 -13.67 27.49
C LYS A 266 -16.17 -13.48 28.17
N ALA A 267 -17.08 -12.81 27.48
CA ALA A 267 -18.44 -12.58 27.93
C ALA A 267 -19.45 -12.92 26.83
N PRO A 268 -20.44 -13.79 27.07
CA PRO A 268 -21.53 -14.02 26.12
C PRO A 268 -22.46 -12.80 26.08
N GLY A 269 -22.90 -12.42 24.87
CA GLY A 269 -23.81 -11.31 24.61
C GLY A 269 -25.15 -11.76 24.05
N SER A 270 -26.25 -11.14 24.47
CA SER A 270 -27.58 -11.33 23.91
C SER A 270 -28.25 -10.02 23.54
N TRP A 271 -29.03 -10.01 22.45
CA TRP A 271 -29.73 -8.83 21.96
C TRP A 271 -31.07 -9.22 21.33
N ASN A 272 -32.17 -8.57 21.73
CA ASN A 272 -33.47 -8.77 21.10
C ASN A 272 -33.88 -7.54 20.29
N THR A 273 -33.80 -7.62 18.96
CA THR A 273 -34.10 -6.51 18.05
C THR A 273 -35.57 -6.44 17.64
N ALA A 274 -36.37 -7.47 17.92
CA ALA A 274 -37.81 -7.52 17.60
C ALA A 274 -38.63 -6.40 18.27
N LYS A 275 -38.08 -5.77 19.32
CA LYS A 275 -38.72 -4.70 20.09
C LYS A 275 -38.02 -3.35 19.92
N ALA A 276 -37.30 -3.17 18.81
CA ALA A 276 -36.61 -1.91 18.53
C ALA A 276 -37.60 -0.74 18.47
N GLN A 277 -37.28 0.34 19.19
CA GLN A 277 -38.01 1.59 19.06
C GLN A 277 -37.62 2.30 17.76
N GLN A 278 -38.47 3.20 17.26
CA GLN A 278 -38.17 3.95 16.04
C GLN A 278 -36.97 4.88 16.27
N GLY A 279 -35.90 4.64 15.53
CA GLY A 279 -34.72 5.49 15.49
C GLY A 279 -34.68 6.41 14.26
N ASP A 280 -33.53 7.04 14.04
CA ASP A 280 -33.32 8.03 12.99
C ASP A 280 -32.17 7.68 12.02
N GLU A 281 -31.99 8.52 10.99
CA GLU A 281 -30.96 8.37 9.97
C GLU A 281 -29.52 8.48 10.52
N ALA A 282 -29.34 9.10 11.70
CA ALA A 282 -28.01 9.24 12.30
C ALA A 282 -27.43 7.88 12.69
N MET A 283 -28.29 6.89 12.98
CA MET A 283 -27.89 5.49 13.19
C MET A 283 -27.20 4.89 11.96
N ALA A 284 -27.80 5.06 10.77
CA ALA A 284 -27.24 4.61 9.51
C ALA A 284 -25.89 5.29 9.24
N THR A 285 -25.82 6.61 9.49
CA THR A 285 -24.59 7.39 9.34
C THR A 285 -23.46 6.90 10.26
N GLU A 286 -23.77 6.65 11.53
CA GLU A 286 -22.77 6.20 12.49
C GLU A 286 -22.32 4.76 12.20
N TRP A 287 -23.25 3.85 11.91
CA TRP A 287 -22.91 2.48 11.50
C TRP A 287 -22.04 2.46 10.23
N ALA A 288 -22.42 3.22 9.20
CA ALA A 288 -21.66 3.29 7.95
C ALA A 288 -20.27 3.90 8.19
N THR A 289 -20.16 4.90 9.06
CA THR A 289 -18.87 5.48 9.49
C THR A 289 -18.00 4.44 10.22
N LEU A 290 -18.58 3.64 11.12
CA LEU A 290 -17.86 2.59 11.83
C LEU A 290 -17.39 1.46 10.90
N ARG A 291 -18.26 1.03 9.96
CA ARG A 291 -17.92 0.08 8.89
C ARG A 291 -16.78 0.59 8.02
N MET A 292 -16.86 1.84 7.58
CA MET A 292 -15.81 2.48 6.78
C MET A 292 -14.49 2.59 7.55
N ARG A 293 -14.50 2.88 8.86
CA ARG A 293 -13.29 2.88 9.71
C ARG A 293 -12.64 1.51 9.81
N ARG A 294 -13.43 0.44 9.86
CA ARG A 294 -12.91 -0.94 9.83
C ARG A 294 -12.20 -1.21 8.51
N TRP A 295 -12.79 -0.80 7.39
CA TRP A 295 -12.18 -0.91 6.05
C TRP A 295 -10.98 0.01 5.83
N ALA A 296 -10.94 1.17 6.49
CA ALA A 296 -9.86 2.14 6.35
C ALA A 296 -8.48 1.51 6.65
N ARG A 297 -8.42 0.52 7.54
CA ARG A 297 -7.21 -0.24 7.86
C ARG A 297 -6.57 -0.91 6.64
N TYR A 298 -7.42 -1.32 5.70
CA TYR A 298 -7.08 -1.98 4.43
C TYR A 298 -6.81 -0.97 3.30
N MET A 299 -7.30 0.27 3.42
CA MET A 299 -7.19 1.30 2.36
C MET A 299 -5.92 2.18 2.46
N VAL A 300 -5.28 2.27 3.63
CA VAL A 300 -4.27 3.30 3.95
C VAL A 300 -2.81 2.91 3.60
N ASN A 301 -2.48 1.63 3.46
CA ASN A 301 -1.09 1.15 3.40
C ASN A 301 -0.54 0.86 1.98
N GLY A 302 -0.96 1.62 0.98
CA GLY A 302 -0.46 1.45 -0.40
C GLY A 302 -0.99 0.20 -1.12
N GLY A 303 -1.88 -0.58 -0.48
CA GLY A 303 -2.69 -1.60 -1.13
C GLY A 303 -3.79 -0.98 -1.99
N ASP A 304 -3.85 -1.39 -3.26
CA ASP A 304 -4.97 -1.07 -4.13
C ASP A 304 -6.16 -1.96 -3.72
N ALA A 305 -7.09 -1.41 -2.92
CA ALA A 305 -8.35 -2.05 -2.53
C ALA A 305 -9.54 -1.42 -3.29
N PRO A 306 -9.67 -1.67 -4.61
CA PRO A 306 -10.64 -0.99 -5.46
C PRO A 306 -12.09 -1.23 -5.01
N ILE A 307 -12.41 -2.45 -4.58
CA ILE A 307 -13.74 -2.81 -4.05
C ILE A 307 -14.05 -1.99 -2.79
N LEU A 308 -13.17 -1.98 -1.78
CA LEU A 308 -13.39 -1.23 -0.54
C LEU A 308 -13.46 0.29 -0.77
N ARG A 309 -12.73 0.81 -1.77
CA ARG A 309 -12.84 2.20 -2.18
C ARG A 309 -14.20 2.49 -2.83
N HIS A 310 -14.71 1.58 -3.66
CA HIS A 310 -16.03 1.70 -4.24
C HIS A 310 -17.11 1.65 -3.16
N TRP A 311 -17.06 0.66 -2.27
CA TRP A 311 -17.96 0.57 -1.13
C TRP A 311 -17.88 1.80 -0.23
N GLY A 312 -16.67 2.30 0.06
CA GLY A 312 -16.51 3.53 0.82
C GLY A 312 -17.19 4.74 0.16
N ARG A 313 -17.19 4.84 -1.18
CA ARG A 313 -17.93 5.89 -1.89
C ARG A 313 -19.44 5.70 -1.79
N ILE A 314 -19.94 4.47 -1.95
CA ILE A 314 -21.36 4.15 -1.77
C ILE A 314 -21.79 4.54 -0.35
N LEU A 315 -21.05 4.13 0.70
CA LEU A 315 -21.40 4.50 2.08
C LEU A 315 -21.41 6.01 2.33
N MET A 316 -20.49 6.76 1.73
CA MET A 316 -20.46 8.22 1.85
C MET A 316 -21.63 8.89 1.14
N ALA A 317 -21.98 8.42 -0.06
CA ALA A 317 -23.07 8.96 -0.86
C ALA A 317 -24.43 8.60 -0.27
N GLN A 318 -24.60 7.36 0.17
CA GLN A 318 -25.87 6.79 0.59
C GLN A 318 -26.20 7.07 2.05
N TYR A 319 -25.22 6.92 2.94
CA TYR A 319 -25.46 6.99 4.39
C TYR A 319 -24.74 8.16 5.05
N GLY A 320 -24.21 9.12 4.29
CA GLY A 320 -23.47 10.25 4.85
C GLY A 320 -22.21 9.86 5.64
N ALA A 321 -21.64 8.68 5.40
CA ALA A 321 -20.53 8.15 6.18
C ALA A 321 -19.36 9.14 6.23
N LYS A 322 -18.82 9.39 7.42
CA LYS A 322 -17.69 10.31 7.57
C LYS A 322 -16.42 9.62 7.12
N ALA A 323 -15.84 10.11 6.03
CA ALA A 323 -14.55 9.65 5.54
C ALA A 323 -13.55 9.55 6.70
N PRO A 324 -12.78 8.45 6.82
CA PRO A 324 -11.73 8.38 7.82
C PRO A 324 -10.82 9.59 7.62
N VAL A 325 -10.62 10.36 8.69
CA VAL A 325 -9.59 11.40 8.71
C VAL A 325 -8.26 10.67 8.72
N VAL A 326 -7.83 10.22 7.55
CA VAL A 326 -6.43 9.90 7.31
C VAL A 326 -5.73 11.24 7.49
N GLU A 327 -4.86 11.35 8.50
CA GLU A 327 -3.99 12.51 8.65
C GLU A 327 -3.10 12.54 7.41
N ASP A 328 -3.59 13.24 6.40
CA ASP A 328 -3.13 13.15 5.03
C ASP A 328 -1.87 14.01 4.87
N GLN A 329 -0.83 13.68 5.62
CA GLN A 329 0.52 14.15 5.35
C GLN A 329 0.98 13.65 3.98
N ASN A 330 0.40 12.54 3.49
CA ASN A 330 0.64 12.01 2.15
C ASN A 330 -0.07 12.78 1.03
N ARG A 331 -1.27 13.38 1.19
CA ARG A 331 -1.82 14.29 0.16
C ARG A 331 -1.02 15.57 0.04
N ARG A 332 -0.46 16.13 1.12
CA ARG A 332 0.40 17.34 1.01
C ARG A 332 1.80 17.03 0.50
N ARG A 333 2.38 15.86 0.80
CA ARG A 333 3.63 15.40 0.16
C ARG A 333 3.39 14.93 -1.28
N GLY A 334 2.23 14.34 -1.57
CA GLY A 334 1.78 13.93 -2.90
C GLY A 334 1.60 15.13 -3.81
N ARG A 335 0.84 16.16 -3.42
CA ARG A 335 0.55 17.32 -4.29
C ARG A 335 1.76 18.17 -4.70
N ARG A 336 2.90 18.07 -4.00
CA ARG A 336 4.19 18.69 -4.40
C ARG A 336 5.20 17.70 -4.99
N ARG A 337 5.01 16.38 -4.82
CA ARG A 337 5.81 15.33 -5.49
C ARG A 337 5.19 14.85 -6.81
N GLN A 338 3.91 15.11 -7.05
CA GLN A 338 3.07 14.64 -8.17
C GLN A 338 3.37 15.28 -9.54
N GLY A 339 4.47 16.02 -9.67
CA GLY A 339 4.87 16.63 -10.94
C GLY A 339 5.85 15.82 -11.79
N ALA A 340 6.65 14.92 -11.19
CA ALA A 340 7.69 14.22 -11.95
C ALA A 340 8.40 13.14 -11.11
N GLN A 341 7.85 11.94 -10.93
CA GLN A 341 8.66 10.75 -10.57
C GLN A 341 8.06 9.48 -11.17
N THR A 342 8.41 9.21 -12.43
CA THR A 342 8.22 7.91 -13.05
C THR A 342 9.35 7.00 -12.56
N SER A 343 9.06 6.03 -11.68
CA SER A 343 10.05 4.98 -11.36
C SER A 343 10.14 3.99 -12.53
N ALA A 344 11.26 3.28 -12.69
CA ALA A 344 11.41 2.25 -13.74
C ALA A 344 10.28 1.21 -13.70
N PHE A 345 9.74 0.88 -12.51
CA PHE A 345 8.55 0.03 -12.36
C PHE A 345 7.22 0.75 -12.65
N GLY A 346 7.14 2.08 -12.54
CA GLY A 346 6.02 2.87 -13.06
C GLY A 346 5.98 2.91 -14.60
N VAL A 347 7.14 2.82 -15.25
CA VAL A 347 7.28 2.70 -16.72
C VAL A 347 6.87 1.31 -17.21
N LEU A 348 7.34 0.25 -16.55
CA LEU A 348 6.98 -1.15 -16.89
C LEU A 348 5.55 -1.51 -16.45
N GLY A 349 5.05 -0.85 -15.40
CA GLY A 349 3.82 -1.22 -14.71
C GLY A 349 2.56 -0.46 -15.10
N GLY A 350 2.64 0.64 -15.88
CA GLY A 350 1.57 1.40 -16.55
C GLY A 350 0.28 1.76 -15.77
N ARG A 351 -0.39 0.78 -15.14
CA ARG A 351 -1.60 0.85 -14.31
C ARG A 351 -1.55 1.90 -13.19
N ALA A 352 -0.51 1.95 -12.35
CA ALA A 352 -0.51 2.80 -11.15
C ALA A 352 -0.50 4.30 -11.50
N ALA A 353 0.34 4.70 -12.46
CA ALA A 353 0.41 6.07 -12.96
C ALA A 353 -0.87 6.48 -13.74
N MET A 354 -1.48 5.54 -14.48
CA MET A 354 -2.72 5.80 -15.21
C MET A 354 -3.96 5.83 -14.31
N GLN A 355 -4.12 4.94 -13.34
CA GLN A 355 -5.25 4.95 -12.39
C GLN A 355 -5.29 6.24 -11.55
N GLU A 356 -4.14 6.78 -11.15
CA GLU A 356 -4.05 8.02 -10.37
C GLU A 356 -4.40 9.26 -11.21
N THR A 357 -4.00 9.29 -12.48
CA THR A 357 -4.39 10.32 -13.47
C THR A 357 -5.86 10.20 -13.87
N LEU A 358 -6.37 8.96 -14.01
CA LEU A 358 -7.74 8.64 -14.37
C LEU A 358 -8.74 8.95 -13.26
N GLN A 359 -8.39 8.77 -11.97
CA GLN A 359 -9.28 9.22 -10.88
C GLN A 359 -9.55 10.73 -10.94
N MET A 360 -8.59 11.53 -11.42
CA MET A 360 -8.78 12.97 -11.66
C MET A 360 -9.55 13.26 -12.96
N GLN A 361 -9.40 12.42 -14.00
CA GLN A 361 -10.12 12.60 -15.27
C GLN A 361 -11.57 12.10 -15.23
N LEU A 362 -11.86 11.01 -14.50
CA LEU A 362 -13.24 10.53 -14.26
C LEU A 362 -14.07 11.60 -13.52
N LEU A 363 -13.44 12.47 -12.73
CA LEU A 363 -14.07 13.62 -12.09
C LEU A 363 -14.25 14.84 -13.03
N ASN A 364 -13.54 14.88 -14.17
CA ASN A 364 -13.50 16.04 -15.08
C ASN A 364 -14.08 15.76 -16.48
N MET A 365 -14.45 14.52 -16.81
CA MET A 365 -14.84 14.14 -18.17
C MET A 365 -16.32 14.26 -18.51
N THR A 366 -17.15 14.80 -17.61
CA THR A 366 -18.59 15.03 -17.89
C THR A 366 -18.88 16.21 -18.84
N ARG A 367 -17.90 16.82 -19.51
CA ARG A 367 -18.18 18.04 -20.33
C ARG A 367 -17.39 18.29 -21.62
N LYS A 368 -16.51 17.38 -22.07
CA LYS A 368 -15.78 17.56 -23.35
C LYS A 368 -15.63 16.25 -24.11
N THR A 369 -16.72 15.78 -24.71
CA THR A 369 -16.74 14.61 -25.62
C THR A 369 -17.36 14.92 -26.98
N GLU A 370 -17.63 16.19 -27.29
CA GLU A 370 -18.14 16.57 -28.61
C GLU A 370 -17.01 17.10 -29.50
N GLY A 371 -16.70 16.34 -30.54
CA GLY A 371 -15.74 16.67 -31.59
C GLY A 371 -15.44 15.45 -32.47
N PRO A 372 -15.09 15.63 -33.76
CA PRO A 372 -14.74 14.53 -34.65
C PRO A 372 -13.51 13.76 -34.12
N GLY A 373 -13.50 12.45 -34.33
CA GLY A 373 -12.38 11.58 -33.93
C GLY A 373 -11.09 11.95 -34.67
N VAL A 374 -9.96 11.89 -33.97
CA VAL A 374 -8.62 12.10 -34.51
C VAL A 374 -8.01 10.75 -34.90
N PRO A 375 -7.53 10.55 -36.13
CA PRO A 375 -6.80 9.34 -36.48
C PRO A 375 -5.58 9.15 -35.58
N VAL A 376 -5.42 7.96 -34.99
CA VAL A 376 -4.29 7.68 -34.08
C VAL A 376 -2.95 7.81 -34.78
N ALA A 377 -2.90 7.52 -36.09
CA ALA A 377 -1.72 7.70 -36.93
C ALA A 377 -1.22 9.15 -36.99
N ASP A 378 -2.10 10.14 -36.79
CA ASP A 378 -1.77 11.57 -36.85
C ASP A 378 -1.28 12.12 -35.50
N ILE A 379 -1.30 11.29 -34.44
CA ILE A 379 -0.88 11.70 -33.10
C ILE A 379 0.62 11.45 -32.95
N ALA A 380 1.40 12.53 -32.89
CA ALA A 380 2.85 12.46 -32.71
C ALA A 380 3.24 11.76 -31.39
N GLY A 381 4.09 10.74 -31.49
CA GLY A 381 4.65 9.99 -30.36
C GLY A 381 5.88 10.66 -29.73
N VAL A 382 6.67 9.88 -28.99
CA VAL A 382 7.92 10.37 -28.39
C VAL A 382 9.06 10.40 -29.43
N GLU A 383 9.64 11.56 -29.69
CA GLU A 383 10.62 11.82 -30.77
C GLU A 383 12.10 11.65 -30.39
N VAL A 384 12.41 11.05 -29.23
CA VAL A 384 13.80 10.88 -28.78
C VAL A 384 14.59 10.02 -29.77
N LYS A 385 15.81 10.43 -30.15
CA LYS A 385 16.62 9.70 -31.13
C LYS A 385 17.08 8.33 -30.58
N SER A 386 17.17 7.34 -31.46
CA SER A 386 17.87 6.07 -31.15
C SER A 386 19.39 6.27 -31.22
N HIS A 387 20.14 5.39 -30.56
CA HIS A 387 21.59 5.32 -30.73
C HIS A 387 21.96 4.88 -32.15
N PRO A 388 23.13 5.31 -32.68
CA PRO A 388 23.62 4.92 -33.99
C PRO A 388 24.24 3.52 -33.96
N PHE A 389 23.45 2.48 -33.67
CA PHE A 389 23.94 1.11 -33.46
C PHE A 389 24.76 0.55 -34.63
N LYS A 390 24.43 0.95 -35.87
CA LYS A 390 25.19 0.57 -37.06
C LYS A 390 26.63 1.08 -37.02
N GLU A 391 26.84 2.32 -36.57
CA GLU A 391 28.17 2.91 -36.36
C GLU A 391 28.86 2.25 -35.16
N MET A 392 28.12 2.01 -34.07
CA MET A 392 28.65 1.34 -32.87
C MET A 392 29.12 -0.09 -33.13
N LEU A 393 28.55 -0.77 -34.14
CA LEU A 393 29.01 -2.08 -34.62
C LEU A 393 30.33 -1.99 -35.41
N GLY A 394 30.71 -0.81 -35.91
CA GLY A 394 31.97 -0.59 -36.61
C GLY A 394 32.17 -1.52 -37.81
N GLY A 395 31.10 -1.83 -38.55
CA GLY A 395 31.14 -2.76 -39.70
C GLY A 395 31.17 -4.26 -39.33
N LYS A 396 31.19 -4.62 -38.04
CA LYS A 396 31.18 -6.03 -37.60
C LYS A 396 29.77 -6.64 -37.63
N PRO A 397 29.65 -7.96 -37.81
CA PRO A 397 28.37 -8.67 -37.80
C PRO A 397 27.65 -8.71 -36.43
N GLY A 398 28.31 -8.31 -35.33
CA GLY A 398 27.75 -8.37 -33.97
C GLY A 398 27.43 -9.80 -33.49
N GLY A 399 26.69 -9.91 -32.39
CA GLY A 399 26.21 -11.20 -31.87
C GLY A 399 24.99 -11.72 -32.64
N ARG A 400 24.74 -13.03 -32.59
CA ARG A 400 23.62 -13.69 -33.28
C ARG A 400 22.86 -14.63 -32.36
N LEU A 401 21.54 -14.62 -32.49
CA LEU A 401 20.64 -15.57 -31.85
C LEU A 401 19.55 -15.97 -32.86
N PRO A 402 19.67 -17.12 -33.55
CA PRO A 402 18.84 -17.43 -34.72
C PRO A 402 17.33 -17.43 -34.47
N LEU A 403 16.88 -17.81 -33.27
CA LEU A 403 15.45 -17.79 -32.92
C LEU A 403 14.84 -16.38 -32.96
N ALA A 404 15.68 -15.34 -32.80
CA ALA A 404 15.27 -13.94 -32.89
C ALA A 404 14.91 -13.50 -34.31
N ASP A 405 15.27 -14.27 -35.35
CA ASP A 405 14.92 -13.94 -36.73
C ASP A 405 13.41 -14.10 -37.01
N ALA A 406 12.72 -14.90 -36.20
CA ALA A 406 11.26 -15.04 -36.24
C ALA A 406 10.53 -14.08 -35.29
N VAL A 407 11.26 -13.26 -34.53
CA VAL A 407 10.68 -12.30 -33.58
C VAL A 407 10.49 -10.95 -34.29
N PRO A 408 9.27 -10.39 -34.31
CA PRO A 408 9.05 -9.05 -34.87
C PRO A 408 9.84 -7.99 -34.10
N LEU A 409 10.37 -6.98 -34.82
CA LEU A 409 11.28 -5.98 -34.27
C LEU A 409 10.73 -5.21 -33.06
N ASP A 410 9.42 -4.92 -33.05
CA ASP A 410 8.72 -4.08 -32.07
C ASP A 410 8.03 -4.91 -30.97
N ARG A 411 8.58 -6.08 -30.62
CA ARG A 411 8.06 -6.97 -29.58
C ARG A 411 9.06 -7.22 -28.47
N PHE A 412 8.55 -7.42 -27.27
CA PHE A 412 9.34 -7.97 -26.18
C PHE A 412 9.63 -9.44 -26.46
N ALA A 413 10.86 -9.87 -26.15
CA ALA A 413 11.31 -11.23 -26.36
C ALA A 413 11.92 -11.81 -25.08
N LEU A 414 11.41 -12.97 -24.65
CA LEU A 414 11.97 -13.76 -23.55
C LEU A 414 12.46 -15.10 -24.10
N PHE A 415 13.76 -15.20 -24.34
CA PHE A 415 14.41 -16.42 -24.78
C PHE A 415 14.63 -17.36 -23.59
N ILE A 416 14.25 -18.62 -23.77
CA ILE A 416 14.35 -19.69 -22.78
C ILE A 416 15.26 -20.76 -23.38
N ARG A 417 16.46 -20.90 -22.84
CA ARG A 417 17.45 -21.88 -23.32
C ARG A 417 17.25 -23.27 -22.75
N ARG A 418 16.56 -23.39 -21.61
CA ARG A 418 16.19 -24.67 -21.00
C ARG A 418 14.66 -24.76 -20.89
N PRO A 419 13.95 -25.15 -21.96
CA PRO A 419 12.47 -25.14 -21.98
C PRO A 419 11.83 -25.92 -20.83
N GLY A 420 12.43 -27.05 -20.40
CA GLY A 420 11.98 -27.83 -19.23
C GLY A 420 11.96 -27.06 -17.89
N SER A 421 12.64 -25.91 -17.79
CA SER A 421 12.61 -25.04 -16.60
C SER A 421 11.45 -24.04 -16.59
N LEU A 422 10.72 -23.87 -17.70
CA LEU A 422 9.67 -22.86 -17.85
C LEU A 422 8.55 -23.00 -16.81
N LEU A 423 7.90 -24.17 -16.74
CA LEU A 423 6.76 -24.38 -15.83
C LEU A 423 7.14 -24.36 -14.34
N PRO A 424 8.26 -24.99 -13.90
CA PRO A 424 8.76 -24.82 -12.54
C PRO A 424 9.00 -23.35 -12.19
N MET A 425 9.50 -22.55 -13.13
CA MET A 425 9.71 -21.11 -12.93
C MET A 425 8.42 -20.30 -12.96
N LEU A 426 7.44 -20.60 -13.80
CA LEU A 426 6.14 -19.93 -13.74
C LEU A 426 5.40 -20.27 -12.43
N GLY A 427 5.52 -21.51 -11.96
CA GLY A 427 4.91 -21.97 -10.72
C GLY A 427 5.60 -21.46 -9.45
N GLN A 428 6.94 -21.39 -9.40
CA GLN A 428 7.72 -20.90 -8.25
C GLN A 428 8.06 -19.41 -8.35
N GLY A 429 8.47 -18.96 -9.54
CA GLY A 429 8.75 -17.57 -9.89
C GLY A 429 7.48 -16.72 -10.03
N GLY A 430 6.33 -17.29 -10.43
CA GLY A 430 5.04 -16.60 -10.35
C GLY A 430 4.58 -16.37 -8.91
N LYS A 431 4.88 -17.32 -8.00
CA LYS A 431 4.72 -17.10 -6.55
C LYS A 431 5.66 -15.98 -6.09
N PHE A 432 6.95 -16.01 -6.46
CA PHE A 432 7.94 -14.98 -6.13
C PHE A 432 7.59 -13.58 -6.70
N MET A 433 7.23 -13.46 -7.98
CA MET A 433 6.84 -12.19 -8.62
C MET A 433 5.50 -11.67 -8.13
N ALA A 434 4.53 -12.55 -7.82
CA ALA A 434 3.33 -12.15 -7.10
C ALA A 434 3.69 -11.62 -5.70
N ARG A 435 4.68 -12.22 -5.03
CA ARG A 435 5.18 -11.85 -3.70
C ARG A 435 6.07 -10.59 -3.66
N VAL A 436 6.78 -10.28 -4.75
CA VAL A 436 7.54 -9.03 -4.93
C VAL A 436 6.62 -7.91 -5.43
N GLY A 437 5.72 -8.24 -6.36
CA GLY A 437 4.68 -7.35 -6.87
C GLY A 437 3.66 -6.93 -5.80
N THR A 438 3.26 -7.82 -4.88
CA THR A 438 2.46 -7.51 -3.68
C THR A 438 3.07 -6.42 -2.84
N SER A 439 4.39 -6.28 -2.86
CA SER A 439 5.09 -5.41 -1.92
C SER A 439 5.56 -4.10 -2.56
N ALA A 440 5.79 -4.11 -3.87
CA ALA A 440 5.94 -2.89 -4.66
C ALA A 440 4.60 -2.20 -4.96
N THR A 441 3.49 -2.94 -5.04
CA THR A 441 2.17 -2.41 -5.42
C THR A 441 1.07 -2.61 -4.38
N GLY A 442 1.36 -3.27 -3.25
CA GLY A 442 0.38 -3.57 -2.20
C GLY A 442 -0.69 -4.61 -2.59
N ARG A 443 -0.54 -5.35 -3.71
CA ARG A 443 -1.60 -6.19 -4.31
C ARG A 443 -1.44 -7.68 -4.03
N SER A 444 -2.22 -8.26 -3.13
CA SER A 444 -2.33 -9.72 -2.90
C SER A 444 -3.46 -10.36 -3.70
N LEU A 445 -3.34 -10.34 -5.03
CA LEU A 445 -4.25 -11.09 -5.91
C LEU A 445 -3.48 -12.24 -6.57
N ARG A 446 -3.96 -13.47 -6.38
CA ARG A 446 -3.52 -14.64 -7.16
C ARG A 446 -4.27 -14.56 -8.49
N TYR A 447 -3.57 -14.20 -9.57
CA TYR A 447 -4.17 -13.99 -10.89
C TYR A 447 -4.23 -15.26 -11.77
N ASP A 448 -3.79 -16.41 -11.24
CA ASP A 448 -3.63 -17.67 -11.99
C ASP A 448 -3.10 -17.46 -13.43
N LEU A 449 -2.03 -16.65 -13.55
CA LEU A 449 -1.53 -16.22 -14.86
C LEU A 449 -1.10 -17.42 -15.70
N GLU A 450 -0.42 -18.39 -15.09
CA GLU A 450 -0.01 -19.64 -15.75
C GLU A 450 -1.23 -20.36 -16.34
N GLY A 451 -2.24 -20.67 -15.52
CA GLY A 451 -3.46 -21.35 -15.97
C GLY A 451 -4.23 -20.55 -17.03
N ARG A 452 -4.31 -19.22 -16.89
CA ARG A 452 -4.95 -18.33 -17.88
C ARG A 452 -4.28 -18.42 -19.24
N TYR A 453 -2.96 -18.26 -19.32
CA TYR A 453 -2.27 -18.23 -20.62
C TYR A 453 -2.14 -19.61 -21.25
N LEU A 454 -1.98 -20.68 -20.46
CA LEU A 454 -2.05 -22.05 -20.97
C LEU A 454 -3.41 -22.35 -21.61
N ARG A 455 -4.52 -22.00 -20.92
CA ARG A 455 -5.87 -22.11 -21.48
C ARG A 455 -6.01 -21.33 -22.80
N ARG A 456 -5.52 -20.09 -22.86
CA ARG A 456 -5.56 -19.26 -24.09
C ARG A 456 -4.72 -19.80 -25.25
N LEU A 457 -3.69 -20.59 -24.96
CA LEU A 457 -2.88 -21.28 -25.98
C LEU A 457 -3.44 -22.65 -26.35
N GLY A 458 -4.51 -23.11 -25.67
CA GLY A 458 -5.04 -24.46 -25.84
C GLY A 458 -4.13 -25.55 -25.29
N LEU A 459 -3.33 -25.22 -24.28
CA LEU A 459 -2.32 -26.10 -23.71
C LEU A 459 -2.76 -26.60 -22.34
N ASP A 460 -2.71 -27.91 -22.15
CA ASP A 460 -2.74 -28.52 -20.82
C ASP A 460 -1.36 -28.45 -20.17
N ARG A 461 -1.34 -28.23 -18.85
CA ARG A 461 -0.10 -28.07 -18.09
C ARG A 461 0.72 -29.36 -18.04
N ALA A 462 0.09 -30.50 -17.77
CA ALA A 462 0.77 -31.78 -17.64
C ALA A 462 1.32 -32.24 -18.99
N TRP A 463 0.53 -32.08 -20.05
CA TRP A 463 0.97 -32.34 -21.42
C TRP A 463 2.17 -31.47 -21.82
N LEU A 464 2.10 -30.16 -21.55
CA LEU A 464 3.20 -29.24 -21.86
C LEU A 464 4.46 -29.59 -21.06
N GLU A 465 4.33 -29.96 -19.79
CA GLU A 465 5.48 -30.38 -18.98
C GLU A 465 6.18 -31.61 -19.57
N GLN A 466 5.40 -32.60 -20.01
CA GLN A 466 5.93 -33.80 -20.66
C GLN A 466 6.63 -33.44 -21.99
N LEU A 467 6.03 -32.57 -22.80
CA LEU A 467 6.63 -32.09 -24.05
C LEU A 467 7.96 -31.36 -23.80
N LEU A 468 8.02 -30.46 -22.83
CA LEU A 468 9.23 -29.70 -22.53
C LEU A 468 10.34 -30.57 -21.91
N LYS A 469 9.99 -31.65 -21.20
CA LYS A 469 10.94 -32.63 -20.65
C LYS A 469 11.43 -33.67 -21.67
N SER A 470 10.68 -33.92 -22.73
CA SER A 470 11.01 -34.91 -23.76
C SER A 470 12.26 -34.57 -24.59
N GLY A 471 12.71 -33.31 -24.57
CA GLY A 471 13.80 -32.82 -25.43
C GLY A 471 13.39 -32.45 -26.86
N PHE A 472 12.11 -32.64 -27.24
CA PHE A 472 11.62 -32.23 -28.57
C PHE A 472 11.70 -30.72 -28.82
N VAL A 473 11.68 -29.91 -27.76
CA VAL A 473 11.86 -28.46 -27.83
C VAL A 473 13.24 -28.12 -27.29
N THR A 474 14.14 -27.68 -28.17
CA THR A 474 15.53 -27.39 -27.80
C THR A 474 15.74 -25.94 -27.38
N GLU A 475 15.01 -25.02 -28.00
CA GLU A 475 15.04 -23.58 -27.72
C GLU A 475 13.63 -23.02 -27.81
N MET A 476 13.32 -22.00 -27.01
CA MET A 476 12.03 -21.32 -27.06
C MET A 476 12.20 -19.81 -26.87
N VAL A 477 11.34 -19.02 -27.50
CA VAL A 477 11.16 -17.61 -27.17
C VAL A 477 9.67 -17.30 -27.00
N LEU A 478 9.35 -16.60 -25.92
CA LEU A 478 8.04 -16.01 -25.71
C LEU A 478 8.07 -14.55 -26.18
N VAL A 479 7.07 -14.19 -26.99
CA VAL A 479 6.97 -12.89 -27.64
C VAL A 479 5.68 -12.21 -27.20
N LEU A 480 5.79 -10.95 -26.79
CA LEU A 480 4.69 -10.15 -26.23
C LEU A 480 4.61 -8.77 -26.92
N PRO A 481 3.40 -8.31 -27.30
CA PRO A 481 3.20 -6.97 -27.89
C PRO A 481 3.19 -5.84 -26.87
N ASP A 482 2.94 -6.16 -25.60
CA ASP A 482 3.00 -5.26 -24.46
C ASP A 482 3.30 -6.07 -23.18
N LEU A 483 3.51 -5.38 -22.05
CA LEU A 483 3.83 -6.03 -20.77
C LEU A 483 2.61 -6.16 -19.84
N PHE A 484 1.39 -6.00 -20.35
CA PHE A 484 0.16 -5.98 -19.55
C PHE A 484 -0.31 -7.40 -19.18
N VAL A 485 0.60 -8.28 -18.80
CA VAL A 485 0.35 -9.70 -18.53
C VAL A 485 -0.76 -9.90 -17.48
N VAL A 486 -0.82 -9.06 -16.46
CA VAL A 486 -1.84 -9.12 -15.40
C VAL A 486 -3.23 -8.73 -15.90
N ASP A 487 -3.33 -7.65 -16.67
CA ASP A 487 -4.61 -7.26 -17.25
C ASP A 487 -5.00 -8.26 -18.37
N GLY A 488 -4.03 -8.74 -19.14
CA GLY A 488 -4.16 -9.62 -20.30
C GLY A 488 -3.41 -9.06 -21.50
N THR A 489 -2.58 -9.87 -22.14
CA THR A 489 -1.87 -9.49 -23.38
C THR A 489 -1.88 -10.66 -24.35
N GLU A 490 -1.37 -10.47 -25.57
CA GLU A 490 -1.19 -11.59 -26.50
C GLU A 490 0.16 -12.27 -26.25
N VAL A 491 0.18 -13.59 -26.38
CA VAL A 491 1.41 -14.38 -26.20
C VAL A 491 1.62 -15.21 -27.46
N THR A 492 2.82 -15.08 -28.03
CA THR A 492 3.29 -15.96 -29.09
C THR A 492 4.50 -16.74 -28.58
N ALA A 493 4.46 -18.06 -28.62
CA ALA A 493 5.59 -18.92 -28.32
C ALA A 493 6.17 -19.46 -29.64
N ILE A 494 7.46 -19.21 -29.86
CA ILE A 494 8.21 -19.71 -31.01
C ILE A 494 9.22 -20.72 -30.46
N SER A 495 9.11 -21.97 -30.88
CA SER A 495 9.89 -23.08 -30.35
C SER A 495 10.66 -23.78 -31.46
N ARG A 496 11.95 -24.01 -31.25
CA ARG A 496 12.75 -24.85 -32.13
C ARG A 496 12.52 -26.32 -31.80
N SER A 497 12.12 -27.09 -32.79
CA SER A 497 11.99 -28.53 -32.72
C SER A 497 12.66 -29.17 -33.94
N PRO A 498 13.89 -29.68 -33.81
CA PRO A 498 14.60 -30.34 -34.92
C PRO A 498 13.82 -31.53 -35.51
N GLN A 499 12.92 -32.12 -34.71
CA GLN A 499 12.09 -33.26 -35.08
C GLN A 499 10.60 -32.86 -35.21
N ALA A 500 10.31 -31.63 -35.66
CA ALA A 500 8.94 -31.11 -35.67
C ALA A 500 7.95 -31.96 -36.50
N ALA A 501 8.43 -32.76 -37.46
CA ALA A 501 7.62 -33.74 -38.17
C ALA A 501 6.98 -34.79 -37.24
N LEU A 502 7.68 -35.20 -36.18
CA LEU A 502 7.20 -36.15 -35.17
C LEU A 502 6.18 -35.52 -34.22
N LEU A 503 6.08 -34.18 -34.15
CA LEU A 503 5.07 -33.47 -33.36
C LEU A 503 3.72 -33.40 -34.07
N LYS A 504 3.65 -33.60 -35.40
CA LYS A 504 2.39 -33.48 -36.17
C LYS A 504 1.27 -34.40 -35.65
N PRO A 505 1.51 -35.71 -35.36
CA PRO A 505 0.47 -36.57 -34.80
C PRO A 505 0.02 -36.12 -33.39
N LEU A 506 0.95 -35.66 -32.55
CA LEU A 506 0.66 -35.15 -31.21
C LEU A 506 -0.19 -33.88 -31.26
N LEU A 507 0.12 -32.96 -32.18
CA LEU A 507 -0.63 -31.71 -32.39
C LEU A 507 -2.00 -31.98 -33.02
N ALA A 508 -2.13 -33.00 -33.86
CA ALA A 508 -3.43 -33.42 -34.40
C ALA A 508 -4.37 -33.91 -33.28
N MET A 509 -3.85 -34.63 -32.28
CA MET A 509 -4.62 -35.01 -31.08
C MET A 509 -5.04 -33.80 -30.24
N ALA A 510 -4.27 -32.71 -30.29
CA ALA A 510 -4.62 -31.42 -29.66
C ALA A 510 -5.60 -30.58 -30.52
N GLY A 511 -6.15 -31.13 -31.60
CA GLY A 511 -7.14 -30.46 -32.45
C GLY A 511 -6.55 -29.54 -33.53
N VAL A 512 -5.23 -29.52 -33.72
CA VAL A 512 -4.56 -28.75 -34.77
C VAL A 512 -4.68 -29.49 -36.10
N LYS A 513 -5.46 -28.94 -37.04
CA LYS A 513 -5.67 -29.49 -38.39
C LYS A 513 -4.92 -28.65 -39.43
N ASP A 514 -4.31 -29.31 -40.43
CA ASP A 514 -3.53 -28.69 -41.52
C ASP A 514 -2.28 -27.88 -41.07
N LEU A 515 -1.22 -28.60 -40.67
CA LEU A 515 0.12 -28.06 -40.37
C LEU A 515 1.03 -28.04 -41.61
N SER A 516 0.53 -27.52 -42.72
CA SER A 516 1.35 -27.25 -43.90
C SER A 516 2.39 -26.16 -43.59
N PRO A 517 3.64 -26.25 -44.12
CA PRO A 517 4.68 -25.26 -43.85
C PRO A 517 4.21 -23.81 -44.16
N GLY A 518 4.34 -22.91 -43.18
CA GLY A 518 3.98 -21.51 -43.27
C GLY A 518 2.47 -21.21 -43.26
N LYS A 519 1.59 -22.22 -43.15
CA LYS A 519 0.15 -22.02 -42.99
C LYS A 519 -0.25 -21.95 -41.51
N VAL A 520 -1.22 -21.09 -41.22
CA VAL A 520 -1.80 -20.92 -39.88
C VAL A 520 -3.05 -21.77 -39.72
N ALA A 521 -2.99 -22.74 -38.81
CA ALA A 521 -4.12 -23.52 -38.33
C ALA A 521 -4.80 -22.81 -37.15
N ALA A 522 -6.10 -22.59 -37.22
CA ALA A 522 -6.88 -21.99 -36.15
C ALA A 522 -7.62 -23.08 -35.35
N VAL A 523 -7.46 -23.07 -34.03
CA VAL A 523 -8.08 -24.03 -33.11
C VAL A 523 -9.04 -23.29 -32.18
N ARG A 524 -10.29 -23.76 -32.12
CA ARG A 524 -11.31 -23.21 -31.23
C ARG A 524 -11.23 -23.86 -29.86
N LEU A 525 -11.11 -23.03 -28.83
CA LEU A 525 -10.91 -23.44 -27.44
C LEU A 525 -12.24 -23.52 -26.66
N PRO A 526 -12.28 -24.28 -25.55
CA PRO A 526 -13.36 -24.19 -24.58
C PRO A 526 -13.54 -22.74 -24.10
N GLY A 527 -14.75 -22.19 -24.18
CA GLY A 527 -15.04 -20.78 -23.91
C GLY A 527 -15.06 -19.88 -25.15
N GLY A 528 -14.85 -20.42 -26.35
CA GLY A 528 -15.09 -19.72 -27.62
C GLY A 528 -13.90 -18.94 -28.19
N ASN A 529 -12.82 -18.79 -27.41
CA ASN A 529 -11.57 -18.16 -27.88
C ASN A 529 -10.86 -19.01 -28.95
N MET A 530 -10.03 -18.39 -29.78
CA MET A 530 -9.21 -19.05 -30.78
C MET A 530 -7.74 -19.04 -30.37
N CYS A 531 -7.00 -20.11 -30.64
CA CYS A 531 -5.54 -20.09 -30.71
C CYS A 531 -5.07 -20.49 -32.11
N TYR A 532 -3.84 -20.10 -32.45
CA TYR A 532 -3.30 -20.20 -33.80
C TYR A 532 -1.96 -20.92 -33.77
N TRP A 533 -1.80 -21.91 -34.64
CA TRP A 533 -0.62 -22.74 -34.74
C TRP A 533 -0.04 -22.68 -36.15
N SER A 534 1.28 -22.72 -36.28
CA SER A 534 1.97 -22.82 -37.56
C SER A 534 3.27 -23.61 -37.40
N LEU A 535 3.64 -24.30 -38.47
CA LEU A 535 4.94 -24.97 -38.61
C LEU A 535 5.72 -24.25 -39.72
N MET A 536 6.97 -23.85 -39.47
CA MET A 536 7.82 -23.24 -40.50
C MET A 536 9.27 -23.68 -40.28
N ASP A 537 9.86 -24.36 -41.26
CA ASP A 537 11.15 -25.03 -41.12
C ASP A 537 11.16 -25.99 -39.90
N ASP A 538 12.08 -25.77 -38.95
CA ASP A 538 12.17 -26.47 -37.66
C ASP A 538 11.47 -25.71 -36.52
N LEU A 539 10.66 -24.69 -36.82
CA LEU A 539 9.96 -23.86 -35.84
C LEU A 539 8.49 -24.25 -35.70
N VAL A 540 8.07 -24.50 -34.47
CA VAL A 540 6.66 -24.58 -34.07
C VAL A 540 6.28 -23.24 -33.44
N ILE A 541 5.29 -22.58 -34.02
CA ILE A 541 4.80 -21.28 -33.55
C ILE A 541 3.36 -21.44 -33.10
N VAL A 542 3.07 -21.03 -31.87
CA VAL A 542 1.70 -20.94 -31.33
C VAL A 542 1.45 -19.53 -30.82
N SER A 543 0.27 -18.98 -31.09
CA SER A 543 -0.14 -17.66 -30.63
C SER A 543 -1.58 -17.62 -30.16
N THR A 544 -1.85 -16.74 -29.20
CA THR A 544 -3.22 -16.37 -28.79
C THR A 544 -3.90 -15.43 -29.78
N ASN A 545 -3.18 -14.91 -30.79
CA ASN A 545 -3.69 -13.93 -31.75
C ASN A 545 -3.23 -14.21 -33.19
N ARG A 546 -4.11 -13.97 -34.16
CA ARG A 546 -3.85 -14.23 -35.58
C ARG A 546 -2.79 -13.31 -36.17
N GLU A 547 -2.86 -12.01 -35.89
CA GLU A 547 -1.92 -11.05 -36.43
C GLU A 547 -0.50 -11.26 -35.87
N GLU A 548 -0.38 -11.65 -34.59
CA GLU A 548 0.91 -11.89 -33.96
C GLU A 548 1.64 -13.11 -34.54
N ILE A 549 0.92 -14.19 -34.89
CA ILE A 549 1.54 -15.33 -35.60
C ILE A 549 1.92 -14.95 -37.03
N ASP A 550 1.09 -14.17 -37.73
CA ASP A 550 1.38 -13.71 -39.10
C ASP A 550 2.62 -12.79 -39.12
N ARG A 551 2.80 -11.94 -38.10
CA ARG A 551 4.00 -11.10 -37.93
C ARG A 551 5.26 -11.95 -37.67
N ALA A 552 5.17 -12.99 -36.85
CA ALA A 552 6.31 -13.89 -36.59
C ALA A 552 6.74 -14.64 -37.86
N LEU A 553 5.77 -15.16 -38.63
CA LEU A 553 6.01 -15.79 -39.93
C LEU A 553 6.58 -14.79 -40.94
N GLY A 554 6.08 -13.55 -40.94
CA GLY A 554 6.59 -12.45 -41.75
C GLY A 554 8.05 -12.11 -41.43
N ALA A 555 8.42 -12.06 -40.15
CA ALA A 555 9.79 -11.78 -39.71
C ALA A 555 10.75 -12.88 -40.16
N LYS A 556 10.37 -14.15 -39.98
CA LYS A 556 11.16 -15.30 -40.42
C LYS A 556 11.36 -15.35 -41.93
N ALA A 557 10.30 -15.05 -42.69
CA ALA A 557 10.34 -14.98 -44.15
C ALA A 557 11.06 -13.73 -44.69
N GLY A 558 11.43 -12.77 -43.83
CA GLY A 558 12.02 -11.49 -44.24
C GLY A 558 11.05 -10.50 -44.87
N ARG A 559 9.73 -10.73 -44.75
CA ARG A 559 8.67 -9.82 -45.21
C ARG A 559 8.46 -8.63 -44.27
N THR A 560 8.80 -8.79 -43.00
CA THR A 560 8.76 -7.72 -41.98
C THR A 560 10.09 -7.65 -41.23
N PRO A 561 10.45 -6.49 -40.64
CA PRO A 561 11.66 -6.36 -39.84
C PRO A 561 11.69 -7.36 -38.68
N SER A 562 12.83 -8.02 -38.48
CA SER A 562 13.04 -8.97 -37.39
C SER A 562 14.03 -8.43 -36.35
N LEU A 563 13.82 -8.82 -35.10
CA LEU A 563 14.72 -8.49 -34.00
C LEU A 563 16.14 -9.04 -34.23
N GLY A 564 16.25 -10.30 -34.67
CA GLY A 564 17.52 -10.99 -34.93
C GLY A 564 18.39 -10.37 -36.02
N LYS A 565 17.79 -9.61 -36.94
CA LYS A 565 18.49 -8.86 -38.00
C LYS A 565 18.79 -7.41 -37.63
N SER A 566 18.25 -6.89 -36.53
CA SER A 566 18.46 -5.50 -36.13
C SER A 566 19.89 -5.24 -35.64
N ASP A 567 20.42 -4.06 -36.00
CA ASP A 567 21.75 -3.63 -35.56
C ASP A 567 21.83 -3.48 -34.04
N GLU A 568 20.75 -2.98 -33.41
CA GLU A 568 20.68 -2.81 -31.95
C GLU A 568 20.82 -4.14 -31.20
N PHE A 569 20.11 -5.18 -31.63
CA PHE A 569 20.09 -6.44 -30.92
C PHE A 569 21.42 -7.16 -31.10
N ARG A 570 21.95 -7.14 -32.33
CA ARG A 570 23.29 -7.65 -32.64
C ARG A 570 24.37 -6.95 -31.81
N TYR A 571 24.28 -5.63 -31.63
CA TYR A 571 25.19 -4.89 -30.77
C TYR A 571 25.03 -5.29 -29.29
N MET A 572 23.81 -5.33 -28.78
CA MET A 572 23.53 -5.68 -27.37
C MET A 572 23.98 -7.10 -27.02
N LEU A 573 23.89 -8.04 -27.96
CA LEU A 573 24.44 -9.39 -27.80
C LEU A 573 25.97 -9.40 -27.68
N THR A 574 26.69 -8.38 -28.17
CA THR A 574 28.14 -8.26 -27.90
C THR A 574 28.45 -7.84 -26.46
N LYS A 575 27.46 -7.29 -25.74
CA LYS A 575 27.60 -6.79 -24.37
C LYS A 575 27.10 -7.78 -23.34
N LEU A 576 25.94 -8.40 -23.60
CA LEU A 576 25.32 -9.39 -22.71
C LEU A 576 24.80 -10.59 -23.52
N ALA A 577 25.71 -11.43 -24.02
CA ALA A 577 25.33 -12.64 -24.74
C ALA A 577 24.77 -13.72 -23.79
N PRO A 578 23.77 -14.51 -24.23
CA PRO A 578 23.42 -15.77 -23.58
C PRO A 578 24.59 -16.75 -23.55
N THR A 579 24.83 -17.39 -22.42
CA THR A 579 25.87 -18.41 -22.20
C THR A 579 25.25 -19.81 -22.10
N SER A 580 26.07 -20.84 -21.87
CA SER A 580 25.59 -22.20 -21.55
C SER A 580 24.91 -22.29 -20.18
N ARG A 581 25.22 -21.37 -19.25
CA ARG A 581 24.56 -21.29 -17.94
C ARG A 581 23.22 -20.57 -17.99
N THR A 582 22.99 -19.78 -19.04
CA THR A 582 21.77 -19.00 -19.21
C THR A 582 20.53 -19.88 -19.26
N ARG A 583 19.63 -19.61 -18.33
CA ARG A 583 18.29 -20.17 -18.27
C ARG A 583 17.33 -19.31 -19.11
N MET A 584 17.38 -17.99 -18.91
CA MET A 584 16.53 -17.03 -19.64
C MET A 584 17.30 -15.78 -20.06
N PHE A 585 16.87 -15.18 -21.17
CA PHE A 585 17.36 -13.90 -21.65
C PHE A 585 16.18 -13.06 -22.13
N ALA A 586 15.88 -11.96 -21.43
CA ALA A 586 14.82 -11.03 -21.76
C ALA A 586 15.38 -9.80 -22.48
N TYR A 587 14.72 -9.35 -23.53
CA TYR A 587 15.14 -8.21 -24.33
C TYR A 587 13.99 -7.25 -24.61
N PHE A 588 14.27 -5.95 -24.40
CA PHE A 588 13.39 -4.83 -24.71
C PHE A 588 14.06 -4.01 -25.81
N SER A 589 13.56 -4.15 -27.04
CA SER A 589 14.04 -3.40 -28.20
C SER A 589 13.65 -1.91 -28.11
N ASP A 590 14.42 -1.02 -28.72
CA ASP A 590 14.03 0.40 -28.81
C ASP A 590 12.66 0.55 -29.50
N PRO A 591 12.38 -0.12 -30.64
CA PRO A 591 11.06 -0.13 -31.26
C PRO A 591 9.93 -0.63 -30.33
N PHE A 592 10.19 -1.65 -29.49
CA PHE A 592 9.20 -2.11 -28.51
C PHE A 592 8.92 -1.06 -27.43
N ILE A 593 9.97 -0.42 -26.89
CA ILE A 593 9.82 0.63 -25.88
C ILE A 593 9.03 1.81 -26.46
N ARG A 594 9.34 2.22 -27.70
CA ARG A 594 8.59 3.27 -28.42
C ARG A 594 7.12 2.91 -28.62
N ARG A 595 6.83 1.66 -29.01
CA ARG A 595 5.46 1.16 -29.11
C ARG A 595 4.74 1.27 -27.76
N LEU A 596 5.37 0.84 -26.67
CA LEU A 596 4.78 0.86 -25.33
C LEU A 596 4.42 2.27 -24.84
N VAL A 597 5.17 3.29 -25.29
CA VAL A 597 4.90 4.72 -25.00
C VAL A 597 4.14 5.43 -26.12
N GLY A 598 3.79 4.72 -27.19
CA GLY A 598 3.08 5.24 -28.36
C GLY A 598 1.59 5.50 -28.13
N PRO A 599 0.95 6.27 -29.02
CA PRO A 599 -0.44 6.68 -28.86
C PRO A 599 -1.41 5.50 -28.87
N GLU A 600 -1.24 4.53 -29.77
CA GLU A 600 -2.06 3.31 -29.87
C GLU A 600 -2.13 2.58 -28.52
N VAL A 601 -0.96 2.24 -27.95
CA VAL A 601 -0.87 1.47 -26.70
C VAL A 601 -1.35 2.29 -25.50
N LYS A 602 -1.00 3.58 -25.42
CA LYS A 602 -1.40 4.41 -24.27
C LYS A 602 -2.88 4.75 -24.27
N ILE A 603 -3.47 5.02 -25.42
CA ILE A 603 -4.92 5.26 -25.51
C ILE A 603 -5.68 3.94 -25.26
N GLY A 604 -5.19 2.81 -25.76
CA GLY A 604 -5.82 1.52 -25.48
C GLY A 604 -5.72 1.10 -24.03
N GLN A 605 -4.57 1.37 -23.41
CA GLN A 605 -4.42 1.20 -21.97
C GLN A 605 -5.40 2.10 -21.19
N LEU A 606 -5.62 3.34 -21.65
CA LEU A 606 -6.56 4.27 -21.02
C LEU A 606 -8.00 3.75 -21.06
N ARG A 607 -8.47 3.34 -22.25
CA ARG A 607 -9.81 2.76 -22.44
C ARG A 607 -10.01 1.51 -21.58
N ARG A 608 -9.02 0.63 -21.57
CA ARG A 608 -9.05 -0.60 -20.78
C ARG A 608 -9.10 -0.35 -19.27
N VAL A 609 -8.33 0.63 -18.76
CA VAL A 609 -8.39 0.97 -17.34
C VAL A 609 -9.72 1.60 -16.96
N LYS A 610 -10.33 2.41 -17.85
CA LYS A 610 -11.69 2.94 -17.66
C LYS A 610 -12.70 1.80 -17.59
N GLU A 611 -12.66 0.88 -18.53
CA GLU A 611 -13.60 -0.25 -18.56
C GLU A 611 -13.44 -1.15 -17.33
N ARG A 612 -12.20 -1.45 -16.97
CA ARG A 612 -11.90 -2.19 -15.75
C ARG A 612 -12.50 -1.52 -14.51
N ALA A 613 -12.42 -0.18 -14.41
CA ALA A 613 -13.00 0.54 -13.29
C ALA A 613 -14.55 0.45 -13.27
N ARG A 614 -15.20 0.42 -14.44
CA ARG A 614 -16.65 0.17 -14.55
C ARG A 614 -16.99 -1.26 -14.09
N LEU A 615 -16.27 -2.26 -14.59
CA LEU A 615 -16.46 -3.67 -14.18
C LEU A 615 -16.20 -3.89 -12.67
N GLU A 616 -15.14 -3.28 -12.13
CA GLU A 616 -14.84 -3.31 -10.68
C GLU A 616 -15.93 -2.62 -9.87
N GLY A 617 -16.45 -1.49 -10.36
CA GLY A 617 -17.56 -0.76 -9.74
C GLY A 617 -18.85 -1.59 -9.70
N LEU A 618 -19.26 -2.14 -10.85
CA LEU A 618 -20.46 -2.96 -10.97
C LEU A 618 -20.38 -4.22 -10.09
N THR A 619 -19.25 -4.93 -10.13
CA THR A 619 -19.02 -6.10 -9.26
C THR A 619 -19.03 -5.69 -7.79
N ALA A 620 -18.39 -4.57 -7.43
CA ALA A 620 -18.38 -4.11 -6.05
C ALA A 620 -19.78 -3.71 -5.56
N ALA A 621 -20.57 -3.02 -6.38
CA ALA A 621 -21.95 -2.66 -6.05
C ALA A 621 -22.81 -3.92 -5.80
N ALA A 622 -22.76 -4.90 -6.70
CA ALA A 622 -23.47 -6.17 -6.56
C ALA A 622 -23.06 -6.93 -5.28
N LEU A 623 -21.76 -6.99 -4.98
CA LEU A 623 -21.28 -7.63 -3.74
C LEU A 623 -21.70 -6.87 -2.48
N LEU A 624 -21.75 -5.54 -2.52
CA LEU A 624 -22.19 -4.74 -1.37
C LEU A 624 -23.67 -4.92 -1.12
N PHE A 625 -24.48 -4.94 -2.17
CA PHE A 625 -25.92 -5.21 -2.12
C PHE A 625 -26.20 -6.55 -1.40
N ARG A 626 -25.53 -7.64 -1.80
CA ARG A 626 -25.64 -8.92 -1.07
C ARG A 626 -25.12 -8.85 0.36
N ALA A 627 -24.01 -8.15 0.59
CA ALA A 627 -23.42 -8.02 1.92
C ALA A 627 -24.32 -7.25 2.90
N ASP A 628 -25.18 -6.38 2.38
CA ASP A 628 -26.14 -5.59 3.15
C ASP A 628 -27.45 -6.36 3.44
N GLY A 629 -27.62 -7.57 2.90
CA GLY A 629 -28.69 -8.48 3.29
C GLY A 629 -29.71 -8.81 2.20
N HIS A 630 -29.60 -8.21 1.02
CA HIS A 630 -30.54 -8.46 -0.06
C HIS A 630 -30.37 -9.88 -0.64
N GLU A 631 -31.46 -10.65 -0.63
CA GLU A 631 -31.48 -12.03 -1.14
C GLU A 631 -31.89 -12.12 -2.63
N VAL A 632 -32.40 -11.03 -3.21
CA VAL A 632 -32.66 -10.91 -4.65
C VAL A 632 -31.34 -10.85 -5.43
N SER A 633 -31.32 -11.41 -6.63
CA SER A 633 -30.15 -11.31 -7.54
C SER A 633 -30.01 -9.87 -8.05
N PRO A 634 -28.82 -9.25 -7.94
CA PRO A 634 -28.63 -7.87 -8.36
C PRO A 634 -28.67 -7.74 -9.88
N THR A 635 -29.45 -6.79 -10.38
CA THR A 635 -29.42 -6.32 -11.77
C THR A 635 -28.90 -4.88 -11.82
N ILE A 636 -28.47 -4.40 -12.98
CA ILE A 636 -27.98 -3.01 -13.10
C ILE A 636 -29.08 -2.01 -12.72
N ASP A 637 -30.31 -2.21 -13.21
CA ASP A 637 -31.46 -1.37 -12.90
C ASP A 637 -31.75 -1.35 -11.40
N LEU A 638 -31.79 -2.53 -10.76
CA LEU A 638 -32.02 -2.64 -9.32
C LEU A 638 -30.93 -1.90 -8.53
N LEU A 639 -29.67 -1.99 -8.94
CA LEU A 639 -28.56 -1.31 -8.28
C LEU A 639 -28.57 0.21 -8.48
N LEU A 640 -29.13 0.71 -9.59
CA LEU A 640 -29.35 2.15 -9.84
C LEU A 640 -30.53 2.68 -9.01
N ASP A 641 -31.64 1.93 -8.99
CA ASP A 641 -32.84 2.27 -8.22
C ASP A 641 -32.53 2.31 -6.72
N SER A 642 -31.80 1.32 -6.22
CA SER A 642 -31.34 1.24 -4.82
C SER A 642 -30.09 2.07 -4.51
N LYS A 643 -29.60 2.87 -5.47
CA LYS A 643 -28.46 3.81 -5.31
C LYS A 643 -27.12 3.17 -4.91
N TYR A 644 -26.96 1.87 -5.17
CA TYR A 644 -25.67 1.19 -5.08
C TYR A 644 -24.75 1.52 -6.28
N LEU A 645 -25.31 1.99 -7.38
CA LEU A 645 -24.58 2.54 -8.53
C LEU A 645 -24.90 4.03 -8.72
N PRO A 646 -23.91 4.84 -9.15
CA PRO A 646 -24.16 6.22 -9.50
C PRO A 646 -24.83 6.38 -10.87
N ASP A 647 -25.88 7.20 -10.91
CA ASP A 647 -26.66 7.54 -12.12
C ASP A 647 -25.86 8.33 -13.18
N TYR A 648 -24.73 8.96 -12.80
CA TYR A 648 -23.91 9.77 -13.70
C TYR A 648 -22.88 8.97 -14.51
N ALA A 649 -22.71 7.68 -14.24
CA ALA A 649 -21.80 6.82 -14.98
C ALA A 649 -22.56 6.08 -16.08
N ALA A 650 -21.98 5.99 -17.29
CA ALA A 650 -22.54 5.13 -18.33
C ALA A 650 -22.30 3.66 -17.95
N TRP A 651 -23.37 2.88 -17.82
CA TRP A 651 -23.31 1.43 -17.53
C TRP A 651 -23.65 0.57 -18.75
N ASP A 652 -23.93 1.20 -19.90
CA ASP A 652 -24.26 0.54 -21.16
C ASP A 652 -23.17 -0.44 -21.64
N GLY A 653 -23.58 -1.53 -22.27
CA GLY A 653 -22.68 -2.59 -22.75
C GLY A 653 -22.04 -3.44 -21.64
N LEU A 654 -22.55 -3.33 -20.42
CA LEU A 654 -22.20 -4.20 -19.29
C LEU A 654 -23.38 -5.07 -18.87
N SER A 655 -23.08 -6.24 -18.33
CA SER A 655 -24.04 -7.14 -17.70
C SER A 655 -23.43 -7.79 -16.45
N LEU A 656 -24.28 -8.38 -15.61
CA LEU A 656 -23.89 -9.26 -14.51
C LEU A 656 -24.21 -10.70 -14.89
N ASP A 657 -23.26 -11.61 -14.68
CA ASP A 657 -23.56 -13.05 -14.74
C ASP A 657 -24.21 -13.56 -13.44
N ASP A 658 -24.61 -14.83 -13.42
CA ASP A 658 -25.26 -15.47 -12.26
C ASP A 658 -24.38 -15.46 -10.98
N ASP A 659 -23.06 -15.36 -11.16
CA ASP A 659 -22.08 -15.26 -10.07
C ASP A 659 -21.80 -13.80 -9.65
N MET A 660 -22.61 -12.84 -10.13
CA MET A 660 -22.49 -11.40 -9.92
C MET A 660 -21.17 -10.81 -10.43
N ARG A 661 -20.58 -11.43 -11.45
CA ARG A 661 -19.37 -10.92 -12.10
C ARG A 661 -19.78 -10.01 -13.24
N ALA A 662 -19.24 -8.80 -13.25
CA ALA A 662 -19.45 -7.89 -14.35
C ALA A 662 -18.78 -8.41 -15.64
N VAL A 663 -19.51 -8.30 -16.74
CA VAL A 663 -19.06 -8.66 -18.10
C VAL A 663 -19.25 -7.45 -19.00
N SER A 664 -18.21 -7.10 -19.76
CA SER A 664 -18.26 -6.09 -20.82
C SER A 664 -18.44 -6.79 -22.17
N GLU A 665 -19.36 -6.31 -23.00
CA GLU A 665 -19.55 -6.84 -24.36
C GLU A 665 -18.29 -6.72 -25.21
N THR A 666 -17.51 -5.64 -25.02
CA THR A 666 -16.31 -5.38 -25.81
C THR A 666 -15.04 -5.88 -25.15
N HIS A 667 -14.93 -5.82 -23.81
CA HIS A 667 -13.68 -6.16 -23.11
C HIS A 667 -13.73 -7.47 -22.32
N GLY A 668 -14.88 -8.14 -22.22
CA GLY A 668 -15.05 -9.36 -21.44
C GLY A 668 -15.04 -9.12 -19.93
N ARG A 669 -14.46 -10.06 -19.17
CA ARG A 669 -14.52 -10.10 -17.70
C ARG A 669 -13.22 -9.58 -17.07
N LEU A 670 -13.25 -9.16 -15.80
CA LEU A 670 -12.08 -8.64 -15.08
C LEU A 670 -10.84 -9.56 -15.10
N GLY A 671 -11.03 -10.87 -14.98
CA GLY A 671 -9.96 -11.86 -15.02
C GLY A 671 -9.44 -12.19 -16.43
N GLU A 672 -10.21 -11.81 -17.46
CA GLU A 672 -9.99 -12.19 -18.86
C GLU A 672 -10.17 -10.98 -19.79
N LEU A 673 -9.74 -9.79 -19.34
CA LEU A 673 -9.90 -8.56 -20.13
C LEU A 673 -9.20 -8.69 -21.48
N ALA A 674 -9.91 -8.31 -22.53
CA ALA A 674 -9.40 -8.20 -23.90
C ALA A 674 -8.11 -7.36 -23.92
N SER A 675 -7.12 -7.79 -24.72
CA SER A 675 -5.83 -7.10 -24.86
C SER A 675 -5.97 -5.82 -25.68
N VAL A 676 -4.97 -4.95 -25.65
CA VAL A 676 -4.98 -3.76 -26.52
C VAL A 676 -4.98 -4.18 -28.00
N SER A 677 -4.22 -5.22 -28.36
CA SER A 677 -4.16 -5.72 -29.74
C SER A 677 -5.45 -6.36 -30.23
N SER A 678 -6.34 -6.81 -29.34
CA SER A 678 -7.64 -7.39 -29.75
C SER A 678 -8.62 -6.37 -30.33
N HIS A 679 -8.43 -5.08 -30.00
CA HIS A 679 -9.26 -3.97 -30.47
C HIS A 679 -8.35 -2.82 -30.94
N PRO A 680 -7.75 -2.92 -32.14
CA PRO A 680 -6.88 -1.87 -32.68
C PRO A 680 -7.57 -0.51 -32.69
N ILE A 681 -6.85 0.52 -32.22
CA ILE A 681 -7.42 1.86 -32.07
C ILE A 681 -7.04 2.70 -33.28
N LEU A 682 -8.01 2.87 -34.16
CA LEU A 682 -7.85 3.69 -35.37
C LEU A 682 -8.18 5.17 -35.11
N LEU A 683 -9.16 5.44 -34.25
CA LEU A 683 -9.65 6.77 -33.91
C LEU A 683 -9.60 7.04 -32.41
N ALA A 684 -9.02 8.17 -32.04
CA ALA A 684 -9.00 8.71 -30.69
C ALA A 684 -10.01 9.87 -30.57
N THR A 685 -10.64 10.02 -29.42
CA THR A 685 -11.40 11.24 -29.11
C THR A 685 -10.45 12.43 -28.94
N ALA A 686 -10.94 13.65 -29.12
CA ALA A 686 -10.16 14.86 -28.88
C ALA A 686 -9.56 14.91 -27.46
N GLY A 687 -10.31 14.45 -26.45
CA GLY A 687 -9.85 14.35 -25.06
C GLY A 687 -8.74 13.32 -24.85
N GLU A 688 -8.80 12.17 -25.55
CA GLU A 688 -7.74 11.15 -25.51
C GLU A 688 -6.45 11.65 -26.17
N ALA A 689 -6.56 12.29 -27.33
CA ALA A 689 -5.41 12.86 -28.04
C ALA A 689 -4.73 13.95 -27.19
N GLU A 690 -5.50 14.83 -26.55
CA GLU A 690 -4.96 15.87 -25.66
C GLU A 690 -4.31 15.27 -24.39
N ALA A 691 -4.92 14.26 -23.78
CA ALA A 691 -4.33 13.55 -22.65
C ALA A 691 -3.00 12.88 -23.02
N TYR A 692 -2.90 12.30 -24.22
CA TYR A 692 -1.65 11.72 -24.71
C TYR A 692 -0.58 12.78 -24.96
N LYS A 693 -0.94 13.94 -25.56
CA LYS A 693 0.00 15.06 -25.75
C LYS A 693 0.60 15.54 -24.42
N GLN A 694 -0.24 15.69 -23.38
CA GLN A 694 0.21 16.06 -22.05
C GLN A 694 1.15 15.01 -21.43
N TYR A 695 0.85 13.72 -21.64
CA TYR A 695 1.74 12.62 -21.25
C TYR A 695 3.11 12.73 -21.93
N VAL A 696 3.16 12.93 -23.25
CA VAL A 696 4.42 13.08 -24.00
C VAL A 696 5.23 14.28 -23.49
N GLN A 697 4.59 15.44 -23.29
CA GLN A 697 5.26 16.64 -22.74
C GLN A 697 5.83 16.41 -21.33
N ALA A 698 5.17 15.60 -20.49
CA ALA A 698 5.70 15.21 -19.19
C ALA A 698 6.87 14.21 -19.34
N TYR A 699 6.74 13.24 -20.24
CA TYR A 699 7.72 12.20 -20.49
C TYR A 699 9.05 12.75 -21.04
N THR A 700 8.99 13.63 -22.05
CA THR A 700 10.16 14.23 -22.72
C THR A 700 10.95 15.16 -21.78
N ARG A 701 10.32 15.74 -20.76
CA ARG A 701 11.04 16.53 -19.74
C ARG A 701 12.00 15.69 -18.89
N PHE A 702 11.74 14.39 -18.75
CA PHE A 702 12.51 13.44 -17.95
C PHE A 702 13.57 12.70 -18.78
N TRP A 703 13.21 12.25 -19.98
CA TRP A 703 14.10 11.51 -20.89
C TRP A 703 14.63 12.43 -21.99
N ARG A 704 15.83 13.01 -21.80
CA ARG A 704 16.34 14.10 -22.64
C ARG A 704 17.26 13.70 -23.80
N ARG A 705 17.76 12.46 -23.88
CA ARG A 705 18.81 12.11 -24.84
C ARG A 705 18.56 10.85 -25.68
N PHE A 706 18.35 9.68 -25.08
CA PHE A 706 18.16 8.42 -25.81
C PHE A 706 17.14 7.50 -25.12
N PHE A 707 16.54 6.59 -25.89
CA PHE A 707 15.93 5.37 -25.37
C PHE A 707 16.99 4.27 -25.39
N ASP A 708 17.22 3.61 -24.26
CA ASP A 708 18.23 2.56 -24.15
C ASP A 708 17.53 1.19 -24.18
N PRO A 709 17.86 0.30 -25.14
CA PRO A 709 17.38 -1.07 -25.10
C PRO A 709 17.88 -1.75 -23.83
N ILE A 710 17.09 -2.69 -23.31
CA ILE A 710 17.37 -3.37 -22.05
C ILE A 710 17.58 -4.85 -22.33
N ALA A 711 18.70 -5.39 -21.85
CA ALA A 711 18.95 -6.82 -21.85
C ALA A 711 19.04 -7.34 -20.43
N VAL A 712 18.36 -8.43 -20.12
CA VAL A 712 18.41 -9.10 -18.82
C VAL A 712 18.72 -10.58 -19.04
N ARG A 713 19.77 -11.10 -18.40
CA ARG A 713 20.18 -12.50 -18.47
C ARG A 713 20.02 -13.14 -17.09
N LEU A 714 19.44 -14.33 -17.04
CA LEU A 714 19.34 -15.15 -15.84
C LEU A 714 20.13 -16.44 -16.05
N ASP A 715 21.13 -16.67 -15.20
CA ASP A 715 22.06 -17.80 -15.26
C ASP A 715 21.92 -18.70 -14.03
N ASP A 716 22.23 -19.99 -14.21
CA ASP A 716 22.39 -20.94 -13.12
C ASP A 716 23.79 -20.85 -12.51
N THR A 717 23.90 -20.95 -11.19
CA THR A 717 25.18 -21.06 -10.47
C THR A 717 25.48 -22.50 -10.06
N GLU A 718 26.74 -22.78 -9.75
CA GLU A 718 27.23 -24.15 -9.47
C GLU A 718 26.67 -24.74 -8.17
N ASP A 719 26.29 -23.89 -7.22
CA ASP A 719 25.67 -24.21 -5.93
C ASP A 719 24.13 -24.32 -5.99
N GLY A 720 23.53 -24.30 -7.19
CA GLY A 720 22.09 -24.40 -7.38
C GLY A 720 21.32 -23.08 -7.21
N GLY A 721 22.05 -21.95 -7.07
CA GLY A 721 21.50 -20.60 -7.09
C GLY A 721 21.22 -20.05 -8.49
N LEU A 722 20.79 -18.79 -8.53
CA LEU A 722 20.43 -18.05 -9.74
C LEU A 722 21.11 -16.67 -9.74
N THR A 723 21.69 -16.26 -10.87
CA THR A 723 22.30 -14.94 -11.09
C THR A 723 21.50 -14.16 -12.13
N VAL A 724 21.14 -12.91 -11.82
CA VAL A 724 20.52 -11.97 -12.78
C VAL A 724 21.52 -10.88 -13.14
N GLU A 725 21.83 -10.74 -14.42
CA GLU A 725 22.61 -9.65 -14.98
C GLU A 725 21.72 -8.76 -15.85
N THR A 726 21.82 -7.44 -15.70
CA THR A 726 21.07 -6.48 -16.51
C THR A 726 22.03 -5.50 -17.16
N PHE A 727 21.93 -5.35 -18.48
CA PHE A 727 22.70 -4.38 -19.24
C PHE A 727 21.77 -3.32 -19.83
N ILE A 728 22.00 -2.09 -19.41
CA ILE A 728 21.35 -0.87 -19.89
C ILE A 728 22.48 0.09 -20.22
N LEU A 729 22.43 0.75 -21.37
CA LEU A 729 23.43 1.77 -21.71
C LEU A 729 23.33 2.93 -20.68
N PRO A 730 24.47 3.44 -20.14
CA PRO A 730 24.46 4.21 -18.90
C PRO A 730 23.79 5.59 -19.02
N LEU A 731 23.01 5.92 -17.99
CA LEU A 731 22.55 7.27 -17.64
C LEU A 731 23.16 7.66 -16.28
N LEU A 732 23.74 8.85 -16.20
CA LEU A 732 24.60 9.37 -15.11
C LEU A 732 23.94 9.52 -13.71
N ASP A 733 24.70 9.07 -12.70
CA ASP A 733 25.17 9.69 -11.44
C ASP A 733 24.21 10.10 -10.29
N ASN A 734 24.58 9.80 -9.02
CA ASN A 734 24.34 10.63 -7.81
C ASN A 734 24.89 10.08 -6.47
N SER A 735 25.28 11.03 -5.61
CA SER A 735 26.10 10.98 -4.38
C SER A 735 25.55 10.23 -3.15
N MET A 736 26.37 9.33 -2.59
CA MET A 736 26.04 8.41 -1.46
C MET A 736 26.68 8.78 -0.10
N TYR A 737 27.70 9.63 -0.07
CA TYR A 737 28.63 9.66 1.08
C TYR A 737 28.24 10.57 2.27
N ASN A 738 27.26 11.46 2.12
CA ASN A 738 27.06 12.55 3.11
C ASN A 738 26.04 12.27 4.23
N ASN A 739 25.23 11.21 4.16
CA ASN A 739 24.12 11.00 5.11
C ASN A 739 24.48 10.14 6.34
N VAL A 740 25.53 9.32 6.25
CA VAL A 740 25.93 8.40 7.32
C VAL A 740 26.54 9.16 8.52
N ARG A 741 27.11 10.35 8.28
CA ARG A 741 27.76 11.18 9.30
C ARG A 741 26.79 11.90 10.26
N GLN A 742 25.48 11.88 9.98
CA GLN A 742 24.47 12.64 10.72
C GLN A 742 23.72 11.82 11.79
N VAL A 743 23.83 10.49 11.74
CA VAL A 743 23.13 9.55 12.65
C VAL A 743 23.96 9.24 13.90
N ILE A 744 25.28 9.41 13.83
CA ILE A 744 26.19 9.21 14.96
C ILE A 744 26.26 10.53 15.72
N GLY A 745 25.43 10.65 16.77
CA GLY A 745 25.43 11.81 17.64
C GLY A 745 26.77 11.98 18.33
N SER A 746 27.35 13.17 18.21
CA SER A 746 28.50 13.61 19.00
C SER A 746 28.09 13.83 20.46
N GLY A 747 28.57 12.98 21.36
CA GLY A 747 28.94 13.35 22.73
C GLY A 747 27.93 13.14 23.88
N LYS A 748 28.48 12.55 24.96
CA LYS A 748 28.16 12.72 26.40
C LYS A 748 26.73 12.37 26.86
N GLU A 749 26.43 11.09 27.05
CA GLU A 749 25.47 10.66 28.08
C GLU A 749 26.17 9.83 29.16
N LYS A 750 25.90 10.18 30.42
CA LYS A 750 26.48 9.60 31.64
C LYS A 750 25.72 8.32 32.01
N GLY A 751 26.14 7.21 31.44
CA GLY A 751 25.73 5.86 31.85
C GLY A 751 26.66 4.88 31.16
N GLY A 752 27.48 4.15 31.92
CA GLY A 752 28.39 3.16 31.36
C GLY A 752 27.58 2.15 30.55
N LEU A 753 27.87 2.01 29.27
CA LEU A 753 27.24 1.03 28.39
C LEU A 753 27.57 -0.36 28.93
N LYS A 754 26.56 -1.07 29.43
CA LYS A 754 26.68 -2.46 29.86
C LYS A 754 26.56 -3.35 28.63
N VAL A 755 27.61 -4.09 28.31
CA VAL A 755 27.68 -4.93 27.11
C VAL A 755 27.48 -6.40 27.53
N PRO A 756 26.47 -7.11 26.99
CA PRO A 756 26.26 -8.51 27.29
C PRO A 756 27.37 -9.35 26.65
N GLN A 757 27.93 -10.29 27.42
CA GLN A 757 28.80 -11.33 26.89
C GLN A 757 27.93 -12.43 26.29
N LEU A 758 27.82 -12.44 24.96
CA LEU A 758 27.07 -13.45 24.23
C LEU A 758 27.97 -14.67 23.93
N ARG A 759 27.46 -15.87 24.19
CA ARG A 759 28.09 -17.14 23.76
C ARG A 759 27.20 -17.83 22.72
N PRO A 760 27.75 -18.34 21.58
CA PRO A 760 29.13 -18.15 21.14
C PRO A 760 29.42 -16.68 20.84
N GLU A 761 30.69 -16.32 20.85
CA GLU A 761 31.11 -14.94 20.65
C GLU A 761 30.71 -14.46 19.24
N PRO A 762 30.00 -13.33 19.13
CA PRO A 762 29.58 -12.81 17.84
C PRO A 762 30.78 -12.28 17.05
N VAL A 763 30.73 -12.42 15.71
CA VAL A 763 31.73 -11.83 14.78
C VAL A 763 31.75 -10.31 14.89
N LEU A 764 30.59 -9.71 15.16
CA LEU A 764 30.46 -8.29 15.41
C LEU A 764 29.39 -8.02 16.46
N LEU A 765 29.74 -7.23 17.48
CA LEU A 765 28.81 -6.75 18.49
C LEU A 765 28.79 -5.23 18.48
N ALA A 766 27.75 -4.65 17.88
CA ALA A 766 27.51 -3.21 17.94
C ALA A 766 26.65 -2.90 19.16
N SER A 767 27.20 -2.19 20.13
CA SER A 767 26.50 -1.80 21.35
C SER A 767 26.29 -0.29 21.36
N LEU A 768 25.07 0.14 21.61
CA LEU A 768 24.69 1.55 21.57
C LEU A 768 23.66 1.88 22.64
N ASN A 769 23.85 3.02 23.29
CA ASN A 769 22.81 3.63 24.11
C ASN A 769 21.92 4.47 23.20
N LEU A 770 20.69 4.01 23.03
CA LEU A 770 19.67 4.80 22.38
C LEU A 770 19.26 5.91 23.34
N THR A 771 19.47 7.15 22.91
CA THR A 771 18.86 8.28 23.61
C THR A 771 17.35 8.08 23.64
N GLU A 772 16.71 8.60 24.69
CA GLU A 772 15.25 8.65 24.78
C GLU A 772 14.61 9.28 23.53
N LYS A 773 15.33 10.14 22.79
CA LYS A 773 14.86 10.70 21.50
C LYS A 773 14.77 9.64 20.40
N VAL A 774 15.74 8.75 20.28
CA VAL A 774 15.75 7.73 19.24
C VAL A 774 14.73 6.64 19.53
N TRP A 775 14.59 6.22 20.80
CA TRP A 775 13.47 5.36 21.20
C TRP A 775 12.12 5.99 20.84
N ARG A 776 11.94 7.28 21.12
CA ARG A 776 10.71 8.01 20.74
C ARG A 776 10.47 8.08 19.23
N ASP A 777 11.50 8.25 18.41
CA ASP A 777 11.35 8.32 16.94
C ASP A 777 11.01 6.94 16.34
N VAL A 778 11.69 5.88 16.79
CA VAL A 778 11.43 4.49 16.39
C VAL A 778 10.02 4.04 16.79
N LEU A 779 9.63 4.34 18.04
CA LEU A 779 8.31 4.03 18.55
C LEU A 779 7.23 4.92 17.89
N GLY A 780 7.50 6.21 17.71
CA GLY A 780 6.59 7.20 17.15
C GLY A 780 6.19 6.95 15.69
N ASP A 781 7.06 6.33 14.88
CA ASP A 781 6.74 5.86 13.53
C ASP A 781 5.95 4.53 13.54
N MET A 782 6.21 3.66 14.52
CA MET A 782 5.44 2.43 14.77
C MET A 782 4.00 2.75 15.21
N PHE A 783 3.84 3.75 16.10
CA PHE A 783 2.56 4.22 16.64
C PHE A 783 1.75 5.10 15.68
N ARG A 784 2.40 5.87 14.79
CA ARG A 784 1.73 6.75 13.81
C ARG A 784 0.80 6.01 12.86
N ARG A 785 0.94 4.68 12.73
CA ARG A 785 0.27 3.90 11.69
C ARG A 785 -1.03 3.21 12.10
N ARG A 786 -1.32 2.93 13.37
CA ARG A 786 -2.56 2.24 13.81
C ARG A 786 -2.68 2.32 15.34
N GLY A 787 -3.85 2.70 15.86
CA GLY A 787 -4.10 2.79 17.31
C GLY A 787 -3.68 1.55 18.09
N THR A 788 -3.01 1.78 19.22
CA THR A 788 -2.24 0.78 19.97
C THR A 788 -3.11 0.00 20.98
N PRO A 789 -2.98 -1.33 21.08
CA PRO A 789 -3.55 -2.10 22.19
C PRO A 789 -2.85 -1.77 23.52
N LEU A 790 -3.63 -1.63 24.61
CA LEU A 790 -3.17 -1.30 25.97
C LEU A 790 -2.02 -2.21 26.48
N ALA A 791 -2.08 -3.52 26.21
CA ALA A 791 -1.09 -4.49 26.72
C ALA A 791 0.35 -4.24 26.20
N PHE A 792 0.49 -3.60 25.04
CA PHE A 792 1.79 -3.24 24.47
C PHE A 792 2.47 -2.10 25.23
N SER A 793 1.69 -1.25 25.88
CA SER A 793 2.20 -0.02 26.47
C SER A 793 3.06 -0.30 27.70
N ALA A 794 2.62 -1.24 28.56
CA ALA A 794 3.35 -1.63 29.77
C ALA A 794 4.69 -2.34 29.46
N ALA A 795 4.75 -3.15 28.40
CA ALA A 795 5.98 -3.81 27.98
C ALA A 795 7.01 -2.83 27.41
N LEU A 796 6.56 -1.77 26.74
CA LEU A 796 7.45 -0.75 26.18
C LEU A 796 8.09 0.17 27.22
N ASP A 797 7.41 0.44 28.33
CA ASP A 797 7.97 1.23 29.43
C ASP A 797 9.15 0.52 30.11
N GLN A 798 9.29 -0.79 29.90
CA GLN A 798 10.38 -1.60 30.46
C GLN A 798 11.63 -1.67 29.57
N LEU A 799 11.62 -1.14 28.34
CA LEU A 799 12.82 -1.14 27.48
C LEU A 799 13.86 -0.12 27.97
N GLY A 800 15.05 -0.60 28.28
CA GLY A 800 16.21 0.18 28.69
C GLY A 800 16.91 0.88 27.52
N PRO A 801 17.89 1.76 27.82
CA PRO A 801 18.59 2.55 26.81
C PRO A 801 19.59 1.72 25.99
N ALA A 802 20.15 0.65 26.56
CA ALA A 802 21.16 -0.17 25.91
C ALA A 802 20.53 -1.16 24.90
N VAL A 803 20.97 -1.04 23.65
CA VAL A 803 20.64 -1.97 22.56
C VAL A 803 21.94 -2.53 22.00
N HIS A 804 21.98 -3.84 21.84
CA HIS A 804 23.11 -4.56 21.31
C HIS A 804 22.69 -5.33 20.08
N VAL A 805 23.45 -5.19 19.00
CA VAL A 805 23.22 -5.87 17.73
C VAL A 805 24.42 -6.78 17.50
N ALA A 806 24.19 -8.08 17.63
CA ALA A 806 25.19 -9.13 17.51
C ALA A 806 25.02 -9.88 16.19
N LEU A 807 26.06 -9.90 15.37
CA LEU A 807 26.15 -10.66 14.13
C LEU A 807 26.98 -11.92 14.37
N HIS A 808 26.44 -13.09 14.01
CA HIS A 808 27.09 -14.37 14.23
C HIS A 808 27.71 -14.92 12.95
N ASP A 809 28.79 -15.70 13.09
CA ASP A 809 29.43 -16.37 11.96
C ASP A 809 28.54 -17.51 11.47
N SER A 810 28.06 -17.41 10.23
CA SER A 810 27.26 -18.45 9.58
C SER A 810 26.93 -18.07 8.14
N ASP A 811 26.54 -19.08 7.35
CA ASP A 811 25.88 -18.88 6.05
C ASP A 811 24.68 -17.93 6.15
N PRO A 812 24.44 -17.08 5.14
CA PRO A 812 23.24 -16.25 5.07
C PRO A 812 21.98 -17.12 5.20
N ILE A 813 21.06 -16.70 6.06
CA ILE A 813 19.70 -17.26 6.19
C ILE A 813 18.95 -17.15 4.85
N ILE A 814 19.28 -16.13 4.04
CA ILE A 814 18.73 -15.89 2.69
C ILE A 814 19.86 -15.34 1.79
N ALA A 815 20.14 -16.00 0.66
CA ALA A 815 21.14 -15.54 -0.34
C ALA A 815 20.50 -15.27 -1.71
N PHE A 816 20.84 -14.14 -2.35
CA PHE A 816 20.49 -13.81 -3.73
C PHE A 816 21.75 -13.34 -4.48
N GLY A 817 22.39 -14.24 -5.24
CA GLY A 817 23.60 -13.92 -5.99
C GLY A 817 24.79 -13.47 -5.13
N SER A 818 25.89 -13.05 -5.79
CA SER A 818 27.17 -12.70 -5.17
C SER A 818 27.22 -11.29 -4.55
N GLY A 819 26.10 -10.75 -4.07
CA GLY A 819 26.04 -9.41 -3.50
C GLY A 819 24.80 -9.17 -2.65
N ASP A 820 24.99 -8.61 -1.46
CA ASP A 820 23.95 -8.27 -0.48
C ASP A 820 22.72 -7.55 -1.09
N MET A 821 21.58 -7.63 -0.39
CA MET A 821 20.31 -6.96 -0.73
C MET A 821 20.40 -5.44 -0.97
N LEU A 822 21.57 -4.83 -0.78
CA LEU A 822 21.94 -3.48 -1.18
C LEU A 822 21.55 -3.13 -2.63
N GLY A 823 21.63 -4.08 -3.57
CA GLY A 823 21.24 -3.88 -4.97
C GLY A 823 19.75 -3.56 -5.19
N LEU A 824 18.87 -4.06 -4.31
CA LEU A 824 17.43 -3.75 -4.33
C LEU A 824 17.11 -2.37 -3.72
N GLY A 825 17.99 -1.85 -2.85
CA GLY A 825 17.83 -0.55 -2.19
C GLY A 825 17.83 0.64 -3.15
N GLY A 826 18.52 0.51 -4.29
CA GLY A 826 18.55 1.54 -5.34
C GLY A 826 17.20 1.77 -6.03
N GLN A 827 16.27 0.80 -5.97
CA GLN A 827 15.00 0.85 -6.71
C GLN A 827 13.78 1.27 -5.88
N VAL A 828 13.95 1.54 -4.57
CA VAL A 828 12.88 2.02 -3.67
C VAL A 828 12.98 3.54 -3.41
N GLY A 829 14.01 4.22 -3.92
CA GLY A 829 14.36 5.60 -3.55
C GLY A 829 13.59 6.73 -4.25
N GLY A 830 12.56 7.28 -3.61
CA GLY A 830 12.18 8.69 -3.81
C GLY A 830 13.18 9.60 -3.07
N ARG A 831 13.82 10.56 -3.73
CA ARG A 831 14.88 11.39 -3.12
C ARG A 831 14.40 12.19 -1.89
N ARG A 832 14.89 11.80 -0.71
CA ARG A 832 15.62 12.58 0.32
C ARG A 832 16.30 11.59 1.28
N SER A 833 17.38 12.05 1.90
CA SER A 833 18.45 11.42 2.70
C SER A 833 18.12 10.39 3.80
N GLU A 834 16.89 9.90 3.94
CA GLU A 834 16.46 9.02 5.05
C GLU A 834 16.41 7.52 4.67
N MET A 835 16.80 7.12 3.44
CA MET A 835 16.50 5.78 2.90
C MET A 835 17.69 4.86 2.65
N ILE A 836 18.90 5.16 3.17
CA ILE A 836 20.05 4.24 3.08
C ILE A 836 20.04 3.22 4.23
N ALA A 837 19.48 3.58 5.40
CA ALA A 837 19.43 2.68 6.54
C ALA A 837 18.62 1.41 6.24
N ILE A 838 17.47 1.54 5.58
CA ILE A 838 16.52 0.42 5.40
C ILE A 838 17.11 -0.74 4.56
N PRO A 839 17.76 -0.52 3.41
CA PRO A 839 18.41 -1.61 2.67
C PRO A 839 19.57 -2.27 3.42
N LEU A 840 20.36 -1.49 4.16
CA LEU A 840 21.46 -1.98 4.99
C LEU A 840 20.94 -2.81 6.18
N PHE A 841 19.85 -2.37 6.82
CA PHE A 841 19.18 -3.12 7.88
C PHE A 841 18.55 -4.41 7.34
N ILE A 842 17.98 -4.37 6.14
CA ILE A 842 17.41 -5.55 5.49
C ILE A 842 18.50 -6.57 5.12
N SER A 843 19.69 -6.15 4.68
CA SER A 843 20.80 -7.07 4.44
C SER A 843 21.40 -7.65 5.73
N LEU A 844 21.35 -6.94 6.86
CA LEU A 844 21.74 -7.52 8.16
C LEU A 844 20.76 -8.61 8.62
N LEU A 845 19.49 -8.52 8.25
CA LEU A 845 18.46 -9.51 8.58
C LEU A 845 18.58 -10.81 7.75
N THR A 846 19.41 -10.85 6.70
CA THR A 846 19.70 -12.08 5.94
C THR A 846 20.84 -12.89 6.55
N ARG A 847 21.53 -12.40 7.58
CA ARG A 847 22.54 -13.14 8.34
C ARG A 847 22.05 -13.44 9.76
N PRO A 848 22.58 -14.47 10.43
CA PRO A 848 22.27 -14.72 11.84
C PRO A 848 22.57 -13.52 12.73
N LEU A 849 21.50 -12.97 13.28
CA LEU A 849 21.48 -11.74 14.06
C LEU A 849 20.76 -11.99 15.38
N THR A 850 21.33 -11.47 16.46
CA THR A 850 20.65 -11.36 17.75
C THR A 850 20.66 -9.89 18.17
N ILE A 851 19.47 -9.33 18.41
CA ILE A 851 19.32 -8.02 19.03
C ILE A 851 19.03 -8.26 20.51
N ALA A 852 19.86 -7.73 21.41
CA ALA A 852 19.60 -7.73 22.84
C ALA A 852 19.18 -6.33 23.27
N VAL A 853 18.03 -6.22 23.91
CA VAL A 853 17.53 -4.97 24.49
C VAL A 853 17.49 -5.13 26.00
N GLU A 854 18.18 -4.25 26.74
CA GLU A 854 18.14 -4.24 28.20
C GLU A 854 16.70 -3.95 28.68
N LEU A 855 16.29 -4.58 29.77
CA LEU A 855 14.98 -4.44 30.39
C LEU A 855 15.12 -3.91 31.83
N ALA A 856 14.27 -2.95 32.19
CA ALA A 856 14.17 -2.45 33.57
C ALA A 856 13.48 -3.47 34.49
N ASP A 857 12.37 -4.06 34.04
CA ASP A 857 11.71 -5.22 34.66
C ASP A 857 11.24 -6.20 33.55
N PRO A 858 11.67 -7.47 33.57
CA PRO A 858 11.24 -8.46 32.60
C PRO A 858 9.78 -8.92 32.76
N LYS A 859 9.15 -8.80 33.92
CA LYS A 859 7.81 -9.38 34.19
C LYS A 859 6.69 -8.82 33.29
N PRO A 860 6.58 -7.50 33.05
CA PRO A 860 5.56 -6.95 32.15
C PRO A 860 5.79 -7.36 30.69
N VAL A 861 7.05 -7.49 30.27
CA VAL A 861 7.41 -7.96 28.92
C VAL A 861 7.04 -9.44 28.77
N ARG A 862 7.28 -10.27 29.79
CA ARG A 862 6.87 -11.69 29.80
C ARG A 862 5.36 -11.85 29.61
N THR A 863 4.57 -11.17 30.44
CA THR A 863 3.10 -11.21 30.38
C THR A 863 2.60 -10.80 28.98
N PHE A 864 3.23 -9.80 28.38
CA PHE A 864 2.92 -9.35 27.03
C PHE A 864 3.19 -10.42 25.95
N LEU A 865 4.28 -11.19 26.07
CA LEU A 865 4.62 -12.28 25.15
C LEU A 865 3.69 -13.50 25.35
N GLU A 866 3.36 -13.85 26.59
CA GLU A 866 2.43 -14.96 26.95
C GLU A 866 1.03 -14.75 26.38
N MET A 867 0.49 -13.54 26.46
CA MET A 867 -0.83 -13.20 25.93
C MET A 867 -0.93 -13.26 24.39
N GLY A 868 0.20 -13.49 23.70
CA GLY A 868 0.26 -13.45 22.24
C GLY A 868 -0.16 -12.08 21.68
N ALA A 869 -0.02 -11.00 22.45
CA ALA A 869 -0.47 -9.67 22.07
C ALA A 869 0.23 -9.18 20.78
N LEU A 870 1.49 -9.58 20.55
CA LEU A 870 2.20 -9.40 19.28
C LEU A 870 1.43 -9.92 18.06
N LYS A 871 0.70 -11.05 18.18
CA LYS A 871 -0.18 -11.59 17.13
C LYS A 871 -1.32 -10.62 16.78
N SER A 872 -1.91 -9.98 17.78
CA SER A 872 -2.98 -8.98 17.61
C SER A 872 -2.47 -7.64 17.06
N MET A 873 -1.18 -7.36 17.23
CA MET A 873 -0.52 -6.14 16.76
C MET A 873 -0.06 -6.22 15.30
N ILE A 874 -0.06 -7.41 14.70
CA ILE A 874 0.31 -7.65 13.30
C ILE A 874 -1.00 -7.71 12.49
N PRO A 875 -1.48 -6.60 11.89
CA PRO A 875 -2.74 -6.58 11.15
C PRO A 875 -2.62 -7.34 9.82
N TRP A 876 -1.40 -7.75 9.47
CA TRP A 876 -1.02 -8.51 8.28
C TRP A 876 -1.62 -9.92 8.21
N GLN A 877 -2.22 -10.41 9.29
CA GLN A 877 -2.75 -11.77 9.39
C GLN A 877 -3.81 -12.13 8.34
N ARG A 878 -4.52 -11.14 7.75
CA ARG A 878 -5.59 -11.40 6.76
C ARG A 878 -5.40 -10.73 5.41
N GLU A 879 -4.43 -9.83 5.27
CA GLU A 879 -4.35 -8.95 4.10
C GLU A 879 -3.46 -9.49 2.96
N MET A 880 -2.56 -10.46 3.23
CA MET A 880 -1.63 -11.01 2.21
C MET A 880 -1.50 -12.54 2.15
N GLY A 881 -2.36 -13.30 2.85
CA GLY A 881 -2.27 -14.77 2.86
C GLY A 881 -1.01 -15.32 3.54
N SER A 882 -0.41 -14.54 4.44
CA SER A 882 0.75 -14.91 5.25
C SER A 882 0.29 -15.64 6.50
N GLU A 883 0.72 -16.89 6.68
CA GLU A 883 0.60 -17.56 7.97
C GLU A 883 1.55 -16.88 8.96
N VAL A 884 0.95 -16.24 9.97
CA VAL A 884 1.67 -15.76 11.15
C VAL A 884 1.46 -16.79 12.25
N SER A 885 2.53 -17.48 12.62
CA SER A 885 2.52 -18.45 13.71
C SER A 885 3.12 -17.81 14.96
N TRP A 886 2.45 -17.94 16.10
CA TRP A 886 2.99 -17.56 17.39
C TRP A 886 2.86 -18.76 18.31
N TYR A 887 3.97 -19.26 18.84
CA TYR A 887 3.98 -20.37 19.79
C TYR A 887 5.12 -20.20 20.78
N GLN A 888 4.89 -20.65 22.00
CA GLN A 888 5.90 -20.77 23.03
C GLN A 888 6.69 -22.07 22.84
N MET A 889 7.99 -22.05 23.11
CA MET A 889 8.85 -23.22 22.99
C MET A 889 8.91 -23.99 24.31
N GLY A 890 7.99 -24.93 24.51
CA GLY A 890 7.90 -25.73 25.73
C GLY A 890 7.65 -24.86 26.98
N ASP A 891 8.27 -25.22 28.10
CA ASP A 891 8.18 -24.48 29.38
C ASP A 891 9.21 -23.34 29.50
N LYS A 892 9.85 -22.92 28.40
CA LYS A 892 10.86 -21.85 28.40
C LYS A 892 10.21 -20.47 28.20
N ASP A 893 10.85 -19.43 28.72
CA ASP A 893 10.56 -18.01 28.42
C ASP A 893 11.01 -17.61 27.00
N ALA A 894 10.60 -18.40 26.01
CA ALA A 894 10.95 -18.21 24.61
C ALA A 894 9.73 -18.42 23.71
N TRP A 895 9.46 -17.45 22.85
CA TRP A 895 8.36 -17.44 21.90
C TRP A 895 8.90 -17.28 20.49
N VAL A 896 8.29 -17.97 19.53
CA VAL A 896 8.63 -17.84 18.12
C VAL A 896 7.49 -17.19 17.37
N LEU A 897 7.82 -16.07 16.74
CA LEU A 897 7.00 -15.41 15.73
C LEU A 897 7.44 -15.88 14.35
N GLY A 898 6.65 -16.73 13.71
CA GLY A 898 6.78 -17.00 12.29
C GLY A 898 5.93 -16.04 11.47
N MET A 899 6.48 -15.50 10.40
CA MET A 899 5.78 -14.63 9.45
C MET A 899 6.17 -15.00 8.02
N GLY A 900 5.18 -15.25 7.17
CA GLY A 900 5.40 -15.25 5.72
C GLY A 900 5.50 -13.82 5.19
N VAL A 901 6.68 -13.35 4.79
CA VAL A 901 6.84 -12.03 4.14
C VAL A 901 7.43 -12.26 2.77
N PHE A 902 6.79 -11.76 1.70
CA PHE A 902 7.19 -12.06 0.33
C PHE A 902 7.29 -13.58 0.06
N GLY A 903 6.50 -14.35 0.82
CA GLY A 903 6.50 -15.81 0.90
C GLY A 903 7.84 -16.50 1.13
N ILE A 904 8.76 -15.77 1.75
CA ILE A 904 9.84 -16.31 2.54
C ILE A 904 9.31 -16.40 3.98
N GLY A 905 9.44 -17.56 4.60
CA GLY A 905 9.06 -17.77 6.00
C GLY A 905 10.15 -17.23 6.91
N ILE A 906 10.03 -15.97 7.33
CA ILE A 906 10.94 -15.37 8.30
C ILE A 906 10.41 -15.70 9.68
N ARG A 907 11.29 -16.11 10.59
CA ARG A 907 10.89 -16.42 11.95
C ARG A 907 11.80 -15.70 12.92
N PHE A 908 11.22 -15.08 13.93
CA PHE A 908 11.93 -14.43 15.01
C PHE A 908 11.67 -15.15 16.32
N ARG A 909 12.71 -15.44 17.07
CA ARG A 909 12.59 -15.87 18.46
C ARG A 909 12.74 -14.67 19.37
N PHE A 910 11.79 -14.53 20.27
CA PHE A 910 11.80 -13.58 21.38
C PHE A 910 12.05 -14.39 22.64
N GLN A 911 13.13 -14.12 23.35
CA GLN A 911 13.49 -14.81 24.57
C GLN A 911 13.87 -13.80 25.63
N ILE A 912 13.36 -14.00 26.85
CA ILE A 912 13.83 -13.24 28.01
C ILE A 912 14.93 -14.07 28.66
N GLN A 913 16.11 -13.48 28.80
CA GLN A 913 17.23 -14.06 29.54
C GLN A 913 17.84 -12.98 30.43
N ASP A 914 17.90 -13.23 31.73
CA ASP A 914 18.25 -12.24 32.75
C ASP A 914 17.40 -10.96 32.58
N ASN A 915 18.07 -9.81 32.41
CA ASN A 915 17.43 -8.52 32.15
C ASN A 915 17.49 -8.13 30.67
N TYR A 916 17.58 -9.08 29.74
CA TYR A 916 17.59 -8.79 28.30
C TYR A 916 16.43 -9.47 27.57
N LEU A 917 15.79 -8.71 26.68
CA LEU A 917 14.98 -9.26 25.61
C LEU A 917 15.88 -9.56 24.42
N LEU A 918 16.09 -10.84 24.14
CA LEU A 918 16.81 -11.35 22.98
C LEU A 918 15.84 -11.57 21.82
N ILE A 919 16.12 -10.93 20.69
CA ILE A 919 15.36 -11.05 19.44
C ILE A 919 16.30 -11.63 18.39
N SER A 920 16.06 -12.87 17.97
CA SER A 920 16.90 -13.55 16.98
C SER A 920 16.13 -13.95 15.74
N ASN A 921 16.74 -13.82 14.56
CA ASN A 921 16.15 -14.22 13.27
C ASN A 921 16.44 -15.69 12.88
N LEU A 922 17.09 -16.47 13.75
CA LEU A 922 17.22 -17.94 13.66
C LEU A 922 16.54 -18.59 14.88
N PRO A 923 15.23 -18.86 14.83
CA PRO A 923 14.49 -19.19 16.04
C PRO A 923 14.76 -20.59 16.60
N TRP A 924 15.30 -21.50 15.78
CA TRP A 924 15.37 -22.94 16.06
C TRP A 924 16.74 -23.40 16.57
N MET A 925 17.76 -22.56 16.49
CA MET A 925 19.08 -22.85 17.07
C MET A 925 19.30 -21.94 18.27
N GLU A 926 19.53 -22.51 19.45
CA GLU A 926 20.05 -21.77 20.60
C GLU A 926 21.52 -21.44 20.35
N ARG A 927 21.77 -20.36 19.59
CA ARG A 927 23.13 -19.85 19.43
C ARG A 927 23.45 -18.89 20.56
N SER A 928 22.73 -17.79 20.77
CA SER A 928 23.12 -16.77 21.74
C SER A 928 22.60 -17.01 23.16
N GLN A 929 23.50 -17.12 24.13
CA GLN A 929 23.20 -17.03 25.56
C GLN A 929 23.96 -15.86 26.17
N VAL A 930 23.30 -15.08 27.04
CA VAL A 930 23.98 -14.10 27.89
C VAL A 930 24.71 -14.87 28.99
N ALA A 931 26.04 -14.86 28.93
CA ALA A 931 26.92 -15.53 29.90
C ALA A 931 27.40 -14.59 31.01
N GLY A 932 27.21 -13.28 30.84
CA GLY A 932 27.65 -12.23 31.75
C GLY A 932 27.38 -10.84 31.16
N THR A 933 27.71 -9.77 31.90
CA THR A 933 27.61 -8.38 31.41
C THR A 933 28.82 -7.59 31.92
N GLU A 934 29.49 -6.89 31.01
CA GLU A 934 30.68 -6.08 31.34
C GLU A 934 30.47 -4.59 30.99
N PRO A 935 31.06 -3.66 31.75
CA PRO A 935 31.06 -2.24 31.39
C PRO A 935 32.00 -1.97 30.20
N ALA A 936 31.54 -1.22 29.19
CA ALA A 936 32.33 -0.88 28.00
C ALA A 936 33.53 0.03 28.33
N ALA A 937 34.73 -0.37 27.93
CA ALA A 937 35.93 0.47 27.97
C ALA A 937 35.93 1.45 26.78
N LEU A 938 35.33 2.63 26.94
CA LEU A 938 35.32 3.69 25.93
C LEU A 938 36.74 4.23 25.67
N ARG A 939 37.36 3.90 24.52
CA ARG A 939 38.38 4.77 23.89
C ARG A 939 37.69 5.65 22.87
N ALA A 940 37.70 6.95 23.12
CA ALA A 940 37.17 7.96 22.21
C ALA A 940 37.92 7.90 20.87
N LEU A 941 37.19 7.68 19.78
CA LEU A 941 37.64 8.03 18.43
C LEU A 941 37.19 9.46 18.17
N GLU A 942 38.11 10.41 18.27
CA GLU A 942 37.95 11.76 17.73
C GLU A 942 38.21 11.72 16.21
N VAL A 943 37.17 11.95 15.39
CA VAL A 943 37.27 12.35 13.96
C VAL A 943 36.14 13.29 13.58
#